data_AF-A0A375GLL4-F1
#
_entry.id   AF-A0A375GLL4-F1
#
_cell.length_a   1.000
_cell.length_b   1.000
_cell.length_c   1.000
_cell.angle_alpha   90.00
_cell.angle_beta   90.00
_cell.angle_gamma   90.00
#
_symmetry.space_group_name_H-M   'P 1'
#
loop_
_entity.id
_entity.type
_entity.pdbx_description
1 polymer ?
#
loop_
_entity_poly.entity_id
_entity_poly.type
_entity_poly.pdbx_seq_one_letter_code
_entity_poly.pdbx_strand_id
1 'polypeptide(L)'
;MRICQIDLTGTPDADEHGLQRVAALGFDHVLIGGWPHLSGTDTLAACARHGLAPLLDISLDRYSADGEGAPDPGWIDAAAPAFAPHETDNHLPGARLRWHDPQVAEALVRWWAARLRLAWASGAAGFCCRAPARVPGRHWAALAEALRNEAAPPEASGTPRLLAWTPGLTPAQLDDLAPAGFDGAFCSLPWWDFRSAWLTEEIARLRRFGRVLAAPSLTPASQDALSARRALWTAAAIGDGILVPAGFETGGTLARDPLAPDGAGQDGAPYDITHELLEATTWLASRDPAPALAVRLLSGPGAPLTVLARLPAPDGLCADPAAGNGFAEPDGAAALMVVVNPDPMAPGTLGADRVLSALPHASAHLEATPGGPGGTPDASHRLDALGSITLAPADIRLFEAPPVPLTRPGMPRADASTPRGHETLSATGLGSVVAAMEAPRIAIERVEPACDDGRFAVRRVVGERVEVSADIWMDGHDKLAAAVLWRAPGETDWHEAPLLPVINDRWHGSFPLVALGRHEFTVEAWRDAYASWLDEIGKKRAAGLDVSLEIEEGARLVADALLPPAAGKGRNGKKGNGRKGGREPAPDSELSAIVDELTAAAGNDEQRLEILLSPRTAAAMQAHMATPAGRQFASRHPVALPVEADRLAARYASWYELFPRSQSNDEQRHGTFDDVIARLPAIRAMGFDVLYFTPIHPIGRTHRKGRNNSLRAEPGDPGSPYAIGGEEGGHDALHPELGTFDDFRRLCNAAAAHGLEIALDFAIQCSPDHPWLKDHPEWFAHRPDGSLRYAENPPKKYEDIVNVDFYAAPPAGAALWQALRDVVMFWADHGVRIFRVDNPHTKPLPFWEWMIADVRARHPDTIFLAEAFTRPKMMARLAKLGFSQSYTYFTWRNTKWELTEYLTELTQGPLREFFRPHFFVNTPDINPYFLHHGGRPAFLIRAALATLLSGLWGMYNGFELCESAPFVLNGTVREEYLDSEKYQLRARDWHQHGNIVAEISRLNEIRASHPALQSHLGLRFYHAGNDAVLWFARFLPGSDYLFGDDVLLAAVNLDPRNAHEADIELPLWEWGLPDHARVAVHDLMRGQRFELHGKHQRIRLDPAQLPFAVWHVRPLDRPAPRPAAAPASTDPHGA
;
A
#
# COMPACT_ATOMS: atom_id res chain seq x y z
N MET A 1 -1.77 -23.59 13.65
CA MET A 1 -2.75 -24.62 14.04
C MET A 1 -3.32 -25.22 12.77
N ARG A 2 -3.27 -26.54 12.64
CA ARG A 2 -3.80 -27.32 11.52
C ARG A 2 -4.83 -28.27 12.09
N ILE A 3 -6.11 -27.90 11.95
CA ILE A 3 -7.23 -28.60 12.57
C ILE A 3 -7.94 -29.45 11.51
N CYS A 4 -8.12 -30.73 11.78
CA CYS A 4 -9.02 -31.57 11.01
C CYS A 4 -10.34 -31.74 11.77
N GLN A 5 -11.48 -31.46 11.13
CA GLN A 5 -12.79 -31.80 11.69
C GLN A 5 -13.15 -33.22 11.26
N ILE A 6 -13.36 -34.11 12.23
CA ILE A 6 -13.71 -35.52 11.99
C ILE A 6 -14.86 -35.94 12.89
N ASP A 7 -15.77 -36.74 12.33
CA ASP A 7 -16.82 -37.39 13.08
C ASP A 7 -16.36 -38.79 13.48
N LEU A 8 -16.23 -39.00 14.79
CA LEU A 8 -15.89 -40.30 15.33
C LEU A 8 -17.14 -41.16 15.38
N THR A 9 -17.00 -42.38 14.90
CA THR A 9 -18.10 -43.33 14.67
C THR A 9 -18.47 -44.09 15.94
N GLY A 10 -17.64 -44.01 16.98
CA GLY A 10 -17.77 -44.79 18.21
C GLY A 10 -17.30 -46.24 18.04
N THR A 11 -16.72 -46.59 16.90
CA THR A 11 -16.10 -47.90 16.68
C THR A 11 -14.58 -47.77 16.85
N PRO A 12 -13.98 -48.37 17.90
CA PRO A 12 -12.58 -48.10 18.25
C PRO A 12 -11.58 -48.29 17.09
N ASP A 13 -11.76 -49.32 16.27
CA ASP A 13 -10.86 -49.60 15.15
C ASP A 13 -10.99 -48.58 14.01
N ALA A 14 -12.20 -48.14 13.69
CA ALA A 14 -12.41 -47.14 12.63
C ALA A 14 -11.97 -45.75 13.10
N ASP A 15 -12.21 -45.44 14.37
CA ASP A 15 -11.79 -44.18 14.99
C ASP A 15 -10.26 -44.10 15.09
N GLU A 16 -9.58 -45.20 15.49
CA GLU A 16 -8.11 -45.28 15.50
C GLU A 16 -7.52 -45.12 14.09
N HIS A 17 -8.14 -45.75 13.08
CA HIS A 17 -7.72 -45.61 11.69
C HIS A 17 -7.93 -44.19 11.16
N GLY A 18 -9.06 -43.57 11.50
CA GLY A 18 -9.36 -42.16 11.18
C GLY A 18 -8.34 -41.21 11.77
N LEU A 19 -8.02 -41.36 13.07
CA LEU A 19 -7.00 -40.55 13.75
C LEU A 19 -5.60 -40.76 13.15
N GLN A 20 -5.22 -42.00 12.84
CA GLN A 20 -3.96 -42.30 12.17
C GLN A 20 -3.86 -41.60 10.80
N ARG A 21 -4.95 -41.59 10.02
CA ARG A 21 -5.01 -40.89 8.74
C ARG A 21 -4.88 -39.38 8.92
N VAL A 22 -5.56 -38.79 9.90
CA VAL A 22 -5.45 -37.35 10.20
C VAL A 22 -4.02 -36.95 10.57
N ALA A 23 -3.35 -37.74 11.41
CA ALA A 23 -1.94 -37.51 11.73
C ALA A 23 -1.03 -37.65 10.50
N ALA A 24 -1.27 -38.65 9.64
CA ALA A 24 -0.54 -38.84 8.39
C ALA A 24 -0.73 -37.68 7.40
N LEU A 25 -1.89 -37.00 7.44
CA LEU A 25 -2.18 -35.80 6.66
C LEU A 25 -1.54 -34.51 7.22
N GLY A 26 -0.74 -34.62 8.28
CA GLY A 26 0.03 -33.49 8.82
C GLY A 26 -0.77 -32.52 9.70
N PHE A 27 -1.96 -32.89 10.16
CA PHE A 27 -2.71 -32.12 11.14
C PHE A 27 -2.11 -32.25 12.54
N ASP A 28 -2.24 -31.20 13.37
CA ASP A 28 -1.79 -31.20 14.77
C ASP A 28 -2.95 -31.12 15.77
N HIS A 29 -4.15 -30.79 15.31
CA HIS A 29 -5.37 -30.77 16.12
C HIS A 29 -6.50 -31.54 15.44
N VAL A 30 -7.39 -32.09 16.25
CA VAL A 30 -8.65 -32.69 15.80
C VAL A 30 -9.80 -31.96 16.47
N LEU A 31 -10.76 -31.48 15.68
CA LEU A 31 -12.02 -30.95 16.21
C LEU A 31 -13.05 -32.09 16.25
N ILE A 32 -13.53 -32.38 17.46
CA ILE A 32 -14.51 -33.43 17.72
C ILE A 32 -15.86 -32.79 18.00
N GLY A 33 -16.87 -33.13 17.18
CA GLY A 33 -18.25 -32.69 17.34
C GLY A 33 -18.98 -33.41 18.48
N GLY A 34 -20.08 -32.82 18.96
CA GLY A 34 -21.06 -33.52 19.82
C GLY A 34 -20.75 -33.62 21.32
N TRP A 35 -19.79 -32.87 21.86
CA TRP A 35 -19.57 -32.80 23.31
C TRP A 35 -20.72 -32.03 24.02
N PRO A 36 -21.21 -32.48 25.20
CA PRO A 36 -20.65 -33.49 26.12
C PRO A 36 -21.12 -34.94 25.92
N HIS A 37 -21.80 -35.28 24.82
CA HIS A 37 -22.38 -36.62 24.60
C HIS A 37 -21.39 -37.68 24.11
N LEU A 38 -20.09 -37.37 24.10
CA LEU A 38 -19.04 -38.29 23.68
C LEU A 38 -18.91 -39.46 24.66
N SER A 39 -18.85 -40.68 24.14
CA SER A 39 -18.54 -41.87 24.93
C SER A 39 -17.04 -41.88 25.30
N GLY A 40 -16.71 -41.30 26.45
CA GLY A 40 -15.53 -41.67 27.23
C GLY A 40 -14.25 -40.84 27.04
N THR A 41 -13.47 -40.81 28.12
CA THR A 41 -12.06 -40.37 28.22
C THR A 41 -11.12 -41.08 27.24
N ASP A 42 -11.55 -42.23 26.69
CA ASP A 42 -10.78 -43.05 25.76
C ASP A 42 -10.49 -42.34 24.43
N THR A 43 -11.41 -41.50 23.96
CA THR A 43 -11.26 -40.74 22.71
C THR A 43 -10.17 -39.67 22.80
N LEU A 44 -10.15 -38.90 23.90
CA LEU A 44 -9.12 -37.88 24.13
C LEU A 44 -7.73 -38.52 24.29
N ALA A 45 -7.66 -39.65 24.99
CA ALA A 45 -6.45 -40.45 25.10
C ALA A 45 -6.01 -41.03 23.75
N ALA A 46 -6.95 -41.40 22.86
CA ALA A 46 -6.64 -41.86 21.50
C ALA A 46 -5.99 -40.77 20.64
N CYS A 47 -6.50 -39.54 20.68
CA CYS A 47 -5.87 -38.40 20.00
C CYS A 47 -4.41 -38.21 20.45
N ALA A 48 -4.16 -38.27 21.76
CA ALA A 48 -2.82 -38.12 22.32
C ALA A 48 -1.83 -39.21 21.85
N ARG A 49 -2.29 -40.46 21.64
CA ARG A 49 -1.44 -41.55 21.11
C ARG A 49 -0.90 -41.27 19.69
N HIS A 50 -1.65 -40.51 18.90
CA HIS A 50 -1.27 -40.08 17.54
C HIS A 50 -0.63 -38.68 17.51
N GLY A 51 -0.35 -38.08 18.67
CA GLY A 51 0.23 -36.73 18.77
C GLY A 51 -0.73 -35.61 18.37
N LEU A 52 -2.05 -35.86 18.38
CA LEU A 52 -3.08 -34.91 18.00
C LEU A 52 -3.67 -34.23 19.24
N ALA A 53 -3.79 -32.92 19.21
CA ALA A 53 -4.41 -32.12 20.27
C ALA A 53 -5.94 -32.04 20.07
N PRO A 54 -6.77 -32.66 20.94
CA PRO A 54 -8.21 -32.68 20.75
C PRO A 54 -8.85 -31.34 21.15
N LEU A 55 -9.65 -30.78 20.25
CA LEU A 55 -10.52 -29.62 20.46
C LEU A 55 -11.97 -30.08 20.50
N LEU A 56 -12.77 -29.51 21.39
CA LEU A 56 -14.17 -29.86 21.56
C LEU A 56 -15.09 -28.73 21.07
N ASP A 57 -16.08 -29.07 20.23
CA ASP A 57 -17.14 -28.12 19.87
C ASP A 57 -18.08 -27.89 21.07
N ILE A 58 -18.31 -26.63 21.43
CA ILE A 58 -19.19 -26.23 22.55
C ILE A 58 -20.14 -25.12 22.12
N SER A 59 -21.35 -25.11 22.68
CA SER A 59 -22.29 -23.98 22.58
C SER A 59 -22.87 -23.64 23.94
N LEU A 60 -22.61 -22.45 24.44
CA LEU A 60 -23.07 -22.03 25.76
C LEU A 60 -24.56 -21.69 25.81
N ASP A 61 -25.17 -21.34 24.66
CA ASP A 61 -26.58 -20.91 24.59
C ASP A 61 -27.58 -22.05 24.85
N ARG A 62 -27.13 -23.32 24.79
CA ARG A 62 -28.00 -24.49 24.82
C ARG A 62 -27.35 -25.68 25.51
N TYR A 63 -28.18 -26.60 26.01
CA TYR A 63 -27.74 -27.89 26.55
C TYR A 63 -28.81 -28.97 26.34
N SER A 64 -28.41 -30.23 26.18
CA SER A 64 -29.37 -31.34 26.02
C SER A 64 -30.13 -31.64 27.33
N ALA A 65 -31.45 -31.71 27.24
CA ALA A 65 -32.31 -31.93 28.42
C ALA A 65 -32.24 -33.37 28.98
N ASP A 66 -31.75 -34.34 28.21
CA ASP A 66 -31.88 -35.78 28.50
C ASP A 66 -30.54 -36.47 28.91
N GLY A 67 -29.50 -35.71 29.27
CA GLY A 67 -28.17 -36.23 29.61
C GLY A 67 -27.82 -36.21 31.12
N GLU A 68 -26.83 -37.01 31.53
CA GLU A 68 -26.22 -36.91 32.87
C GLU A 68 -25.66 -35.50 33.10
N GLY A 69 -26.01 -34.89 34.24
CA GLY A 69 -25.60 -33.54 34.58
C GLY A 69 -26.36 -32.44 33.84
N ALA A 70 -27.64 -32.62 33.52
CA ALA A 70 -28.52 -31.58 32.98
C ALA A 70 -28.51 -30.29 33.84
N PRO A 71 -28.64 -29.10 33.22
CA PRO A 71 -28.75 -27.84 33.94
C PRO A 71 -30.02 -27.82 34.79
N ASP A 72 -30.05 -26.96 35.82
CA ASP A 72 -31.26 -26.72 36.61
C ASP A 72 -32.42 -26.38 35.65
N PRO A 73 -33.58 -27.06 35.72
CA PRO A 73 -34.73 -26.74 34.88
C PRO A 73 -35.15 -25.27 34.92
N GLY A 74 -34.89 -24.56 36.03
CA GLY A 74 -35.13 -23.12 36.18
C GLY A 74 -34.23 -22.23 35.31
N TRP A 75 -33.14 -22.78 34.75
CA TRP A 75 -32.23 -22.07 33.85
C TRP A 75 -32.65 -22.17 32.37
N ILE A 76 -33.62 -23.02 32.05
CA ILE A 76 -34.11 -23.24 30.69
C ILE A 76 -35.12 -22.14 30.31
N ASP A 77 -35.00 -21.61 29.10
CA ASP A 77 -35.97 -20.68 28.53
C ASP A 77 -37.18 -21.45 27.99
N ALA A 78 -38.24 -21.53 28.81
CA ALA A 78 -39.50 -22.21 28.45
C ALA A 78 -40.38 -21.42 27.45
N ALA A 79 -40.04 -20.16 27.13
CA ALA A 79 -40.84 -19.29 26.27
C ALA A 79 -40.44 -19.35 24.78
N ALA A 80 -39.27 -19.91 24.46
CA ALA A 80 -38.80 -20.08 23.09
C ALA A 80 -38.96 -21.56 22.65
N PRO A 81 -39.66 -21.87 21.54
CA PRO A 81 -39.66 -23.22 21.01
C PRO A 81 -38.23 -23.66 20.66
N ALA A 82 -37.92 -24.94 20.87
CA ALA A 82 -36.60 -25.52 20.60
C ALA A 82 -36.11 -25.29 19.15
N PHE A 83 -37.04 -25.01 18.23
CA PHE A 83 -36.78 -24.64 16.84
C PHE A 83 -37.76 -23.54 16.41
N ALA A 84 -37.31 -22.29 16.40
CA ALA A 84 -38.06 -21.23 15.74
C ALA A 84 -37.66 -21.19 14.23
N PRO A 85 -38.61 -21.07 13.28
CA PRO A 85 -38.32 -21.15 11.84
C PRO A 85 -37.33 -20.12 11.28
N HIS A 86 -37.04 -19.06 12.02
CA HIS A 86 -36.06 -18.03 11.66
C HIS A 86 -34.63 -18.34 12.15
N GLU A 87 -34.42 -19.50 12.77
CA GLU A 87 -33.14 -19.95 13.32
C GLU A 87 -32.48 -21.01 12.43
N THR A 88 -32.21 -20.65 11.17
CA THR A 88 -31.77 -21.56 10.08
C THR A 88 -30.35 -22.12 10.23
N ASP A 89 -29.56 -21.65 11.19
CA ASP A 89 -28.11 -21.83 11.19
C ASP A 89 -27.61 -22.81 12.28
N ASN A 90 -28.49 -23.67 12.81
CA ASN A 90 -28.22 -24.48 14.01
C ASN A 90 -28.12 -25.97 13.73
N HIS A 91 -26.92 -26.54 13.95
CA HIS A 91 -26.64 -27.98 13.90
C HIS A 91 -26.58 -28.65 15.28
N LEU A 92 -26.56 -27.87 16.38
CA LEU A 92 -26.44 -28.42 17.74
C LEU A 92 -27.80 -28.58 18.45
N PRO A 93 -28.20 -29.80 18.86
CA PRO A 93 -29.46 -30.07 19.58
C PRO A 93 -29.40 -29.57 21.03
N GLY A 94 -30.53 -29.12 21.60
CA GLY A 94 -30.63 -28.77 23.03
C GLY A 94 -31.64 -27.68 23.36
N ALA A 95 -31.98 -27.53 24.65
CA ALA A 95 -32.84 -26.49 25.19
C ALA A 95 -32.04 -25.20 25.46
N ARG A 96 -32.63 -24.02 25.22
CA ARG A 96 -31.97 -22.71 25.40
C ARG A 96 -31.80 -22.37 26.89
N LEU A 97 -30.66 -21.75 27.22
CA LEU A 97 -30.33 -21.28 28.56
C LEU A 97 -30.61 -19.78 28.72
N ARG A 98 -31.09 -19.37 29.90
CA ARG A 98 -31.50 -17.99 30.22
C ARG A 98 -30.31 -17.07 30.57
N TRP A 99 -29.46 -16.78 29.60
CA TRP A 99 -28.32 -15.86 29.76
C TRP A 99 -28.72 -14.39 30.02
N HIS A 100 -29.97 -14.03 29.77
CA HIS A 100 -30.49 -12.68 30.02
C HIS A 100 -30.80 -12.41 31.50
N ASP A 101 -30.93 -13.45 32.34
CA ASP A 101 -31.19 -13.31 33.77
C ASP A 101 -29.86 -13.28 34.54
N PRO A 102 -29.53 -12.20 35.27
CA PRO A 102 -28.23 -12.08 35.93
C PRO A 102 -27.91 -13.19 36.94
N GLN A 103 -28.89 -13.67 37.71
CA GLN A 103 -28.66 -14.71 38.72
C GLN A 103 -28.42 -16.06 38.06
N VAL A 104 -29.20 -16.36 37.02
CA VAL A 104 -29.02 -17.58 36.22
C VAL A 104 -27.68 -17.54 35.47
N ALA A 105 -27.33 -16.41 34.86
CA ALA A 105 -26.09 -16.26 34.11
C ALA A 105 -24.85 -16.47 34.99
N GLU A 106 -24.81 -15.95 36.23
CA GLU A 106 -23.71 -16.19 37.16
C GLU A 106 -23.58 -17.68 37.54
N ALA A 107 -24.72 -18.35 37.75
CA ALA A 107 -24.74 -19.79 38.02
C ALA A 107 -24.29 -20.61 36.79
N LEU A 108 -24.72 -20.22 35.59
CA LEU A 108 -24.31 -20.82 34.31
C LEU A 108 -22.81 -20.67 34.07
N VAL A 109 -22.21 -19.51 34.34
CA VAL A 109 -20.75 -19.31 34.22
C VAL A 109 -20.00 -20.31 35.11
N ARG A 110 -20.34 -20.41 36.41
CA ARG A 110 -19.71 -21.37 37.32
C ARG A 110 -19.88 -22.83 36.86
N TRP A 111 -21.08 -23.16 36.40
CA TRP A 111 -21.45 -24.50 35.99
C TRP A 111 -20.74 -24.95 34.70
N TRP A 112 -20.61 -24.04 33.73
CA TRP A 112 -19.84 -24.27 32.51
C TRP A 112 -18.34 -24.32 32.79
N ALA A 113 -17.81 -23.42 33.64
CA ALA A 113 -16.40 -23.41 34.03
C ALA A 113 -15.97 -24.78 34.59
N ALA A 114 -16.76 -25.35 35.51
CA ALA A 114 -16.48 -26.66 36.11
C ALA A 114 -16.42 -27.80 35.06
N ARG A 115 -17.31 -27.78 34.05
CA ARG A 115 -17.37 -28.82 33.00
C ARG A 115 -16.23 -28.70 32.01
N LEU A 116 -15.95 -27.49 31.56
CA LEU A 116 -14.82 -27.23 30.67
C LEU A 116 -13.50 -27.58 31.37
N ARG A 117 -13.40 -27.32 32.67
CA ARG A 117 -12.25 -27.74 33.48
C ARG A 117 -12.12 -29.26 33.59
N LEU A 118 -13.23 -29.99 33.73
CA LEU A 118 -13.21 -31.46 33.69
C LEU A 118 -12.75 -32.00 32.33
N ALA A 119 -13.25 -31.43 31.22
CA ALA A 119 -12.81 -31.82 29.88
C ALA A 119 -11.32 -31.53 29.66
N TRP A 120 -10.83 -30.38 30.13
CA TRP A 120 -9.42 -30.01 30.08
C TRP A 120 -8.55 -30.97 30.92
N ALA A 121 -8.98 -31.32 32.14
CA ALA A 121 -8.30 -32.31 32.98
C ALA A 121 -8.26 -33.71 32.33
N SER A 122 -9.28 -34.07 31.55
CA SER A 122 -9.35 -35.32 30.78
C SER A 122 -8.53 -35.31 29.48
N GLY A 123 -7.78 -34.25 29.19
CA GLY A 123 -6.87 -34.17 28.05
C GLY A 123 -7.35 -33.31 26.87
N ALA A 124 -8.46 -32.59 26.98
CA ALA A 124 -8.86 -31.62 25.95
C ALA A 124 -7.86 -30.45 25.87
N ALA A 125 -7.39 -30.13 24.67
CA ALA A 125 -6.46 -29.02 24.44
C ALA A 125 -7.15 -27.65 24.36
N GLY A 126 -8.47 -27.63 24.14
CA GLY A 126 -9.26 -26.41 24.03
C GLY A 126 -10.66 -26.65 23.48
N PHE A 127 -11.34 -25.55 23.18
CA PHE A 127 -12.74 -25.52 22.81
C PHE A 127 -12.98 -24.61 21.60
N CYS A 128 -13.80 -25.09 20.67
CA CYS A 128 -14.36 -24.30 19.58
C CYS A 128 -15.75 -23.83 19.99
N CYS A 129 -15.87 -22.52 20.26
CA CYS A 129 -17.04 -21.87 20.78
C CYS A 129 -18.01 -21.50 19.64
N ARG A 130 -19.03 -22.32 19.45
CA ARG A 130 -20.09 -22.13 18.44
C ARG A 130 -21.10 -21.08 18.90
N ALA A 131 -21.66 -20.36 17.92
CA ALA A 131 -22.64 -19.29 18.09
C ALA A 131 -22.34 -18.30 19.25
N PRO A 132 -21.10 -17.77 19.37
CA PRO A 132 -20.65 -17.08 20.58
C PRO A 132 -21.46 -15.80 20.86
N ALA A 133 -21.94 -15.11 19.82
CA ALA A 133 -22.74 -13.89 19.93
C ALA A 133 -24.14 -14.06 20.54
N ARG A 134 -24.59 -15.30 20.81
CA ARG A 134 -25.84 -15.57 21.52
C ARG A 134 -25.70 -15.44 23.04
N VAL A 135 -24.47 -15.37 23.53
CA VAL A 135 -24.14 -15.13 24.94
C VAL A 135 -23.38 -13.81 25.02
N PRO A 136 -23.82 -12.85 25.85
CA PRO A 136 -23.12 -11.57 25.98
C PRO A 136 -21.63 -11.76 26.34
N GLY A 137 -20.74 -11.03 25.68
CA GLY A 137 -19.29 -11.22 25.78
C GLY A 137 -18.71 -11.11 27.19
N ARG A 138 -19.35 -10.33 28.07
CA ARG A 138 -18.99 -10.28 29.52
C ARG A 138 -19.04 -11.64 30.21
N HIS A 139 -19.94 -12.54 29.80
CA HIS A 139 -20.06 -13.86 30.40
C HIS A 139 -19.00 -14.81 29.86
N TRP A 140 -18.60 -14.65 28.60
CA TRP A 140 -17.42 -15.31 28.05
C TRP A 140 -16.14 -14.84 28.77
N ALA A 141 -15.99 -13.55 29.05
CA ALA A 141 -14.86 -13.01 29.80
C ALA A 141 -14.76 -13.62 31.21
N ALA A 142 -15.88 -13.65 31.95
CA ALA A 142 -15.94 -14.28 33.27
C ALA A 142 -15.64 -15.79 33.23
N LEU A 143 -16.09 -16.50 32.18
CA LEU A 143 -15.79 -17.91 31.99
C LEU A 143 -14.32 -18.16 31.69
N ALA A 144 -13.72 -17.37 30.79
CA ALA A 144 -12.31 -17.46 30.44
C ALA A 144 -11.42 -17.15 31.65
N GLU A 145 -11.79 -16.14 32.44
CA GLU A 145 -11.13 -15.79 33.70
C GLU A 145 -11.18 -16.95 34.71
N ALA A 146 -12.36 -17.54 34.93
CA ALA A 146 -12.53 -18.68 35.82
C ALA A 146 -11.70 -19.91 35.38
N LEU A 147 -11.59 -20.15 34.07
CA LEU A 147 -10.79 -21.24 33.52
C LEU A 147 -9.28 -21.01 33.66
N ARG A 148 -8.80 -19.76 33.52
CA ARG A 148 -7.37 -19.44 33.43
C ARG A 148 -6.73 -19.02 34.78
N ASN A 149 -7.49 -18.44 35.71
CA ASN A 149 -6.94 -17.96 36.99
C ASN A 149 -6.79 -19.06 38.06
N GLU A 150 -7.55 -20.16 37.94
CA GLU A 150 -7.40 -21.31 38.83
C GLU A 150 -6.19 -22.17 38.40
N ALA A 151 -5.39 -22.66 39.36
CA ALA A 151 -4.21 -23.49 39.10
C ALA A 151 -4.51 -24.63 38.11
N ALA A 152 -3.66 -24.84 37.10
CA ALA A 152 -3.89 -25.87 36.08
C ALA A 152 -4.15 -27.25 36.71
N PRO A 153 -5.11 -28.05 36.19
CA PRO A 153 -5.31 -29.41 36.65
C PRO A 153 -3.99 -30.22 36.57
N PRO A 154 -3.67 -31.09 37.55
CA PRO A 154 -2.38 -31.79 37.61
C PRO A 154 -2.05 -32.62 36.35
N GLU A 155 -3.09 -33.10 35.66
CA GLU A 155 -3.00 -33.96 34.48
C GLU A 155 -3.11 -33.17 33.16
N ALA A 156 -3.35 -31.86 33.22
CA ALA A 156 -3.56 -31.02 32.05
C ALA A 156 -2.25 -30.42 31.50
N SER A 157 -2.08 -30.44 30.18
CA SER A 157 -0.94 -29.81 29.50
C SER A 157 -1.28 -28.41 29.01
N GLY A 158 -0.68 -27.38 29.63
CA GLY A 158 -0.80 -25.98 29.21
C GLY A 158 -2.21 -25.39 29.37
N THR A 159 -2.38 -24.12 29.04
CA THR A 159 -3.65 -23.38 29.17
C THR A 159 -4.64 -23.78 28.06
N PRO A 160 -5.95 -24.00 28.36
CA PRO A 160 -6.90 -24.43 27.34
C PRO A 160 -7.18 -23.28 26.36
N ARG A 161 -7.22 -23.60 25.07
CA ARG A 161 -7.52 -22.62 24.01
C ARG A 161 -9.02 -22.40 23.87
N LEU A 162 -9.46 -21.16 23.68
CA LEU A 162 -10.83 -20.80 23.34
C LEU A 162 -10.87 -20.17 21.94
N LEU A 163 -11.48 -20.86 20.97
CA LEU A 163 -11.57 -20.40 19.58
C LEU A 163 -13.01 -19.99 19.27
N ALA A 164 -13.24 -18.74 18.87
CA ALA A 164 -14.58 -18.23 18.57
C ALA A 164 -14.99 -18.52 17.12
N TRP A 165 -16.10 -19.24 16.93
CA TRP A 165 -16.73 -19.38 15.61
C TRP A 165 -17.46 -18.07 15.24
N THR A 166 -16.75 -17.19 14.56
CA THR A 166 -17.21 -15.84 14.18
C THR A 166 -17.78 -15.63 12.77
N PRO A 167 -17.85 -16.61 11.84
CA PRO A 167 -18.42 -16.34 10.53
C PRO A 167 -19.83 -15.77 10.58
N GLY A 168 -20.09 -14.77 9.75
CA GLY A 168 -21.40 -14.10 9.63
C GLY A 168 -21.74 -13.11 10.76
N LEU A 169 -20.87 -12.90 11.74
CA LEU A 169 -21.13 -11.94 12.83
C LEU A 169 -21.01 -10.48 12.37
N THR A 170 -21.89 -9.64 12.91
CA THR A 170 -21.85 -8.19 12.68
C THR A 170 -20.72 -7.52 13.49
N PRO A 171 -20.22 -6.34 13.06
CA PRO A 171 -19.21 -5.60 13.83
C PRO A 171 -19.60 -5.36 15.29
N ALA A 172 -20.86 -5.02 15.57
CA ALA A 172 -21.34 -4.80 16.93
C ALA A 172 -21.31 -6.07 17.80
N GLN A 173 -21.57 -7.24 17.20
CA GLN A 173 -21.43 -8.52 17.91
C GLN A 173 -19.97 -8.87 18.19
N LEU A 174 -19.06 -8.56 17.25
CA LEU A 174 -17.63 -8.72 17.48
C LEU A 174 -17.11 -7.77 18.57
N ASP A 175 -17.59 -6.54 18.62
CA ASP A 175 -17.25 -5.58 19.66
C ASP A 175 -17.70 -6.06 21.06
N ASP A 176 -18.92 -6.61 21.17
CA ASP A 176 -19.42 -7.20 22.43
C ASP A 176 -18.57 -8.39 22.89
N LEU A 177 -18.10 -9.23 21.96
CA LEU A 177 -17.27 -10.40 22.25
C LEU A 177 -15.80 -10.08 22.53
N ALA A 178 -15.29 -8.92 22.12
CA ALA A 178 -13.87 -8.57 22.23
C ALA A 178 -13.27 -8.72 23.66
N PRO A 179 -13.98 -8.36 24.75
CA PRO A 179 -13.47 -8.53 26.12
C PRO A 179 -13.31 -9.99 26.56
N ALA A 180 -13.85 -10.97 25.82
CA ALA A 180 -13.84 -12.38 26.19
C ALA A 180 -12.44 -13.01 26.22
N GLY A 181 -11.47 -12.42 25.51
CA GLY A 181 -10.09 -12.92 25.49
C GLY A 181 -9.92 -14.28 24.78
N PHE A 182 -10.67 -14.53 23.71
CA PHE A 182 -10.47 -15.70 22.83
C PHE A 182 -9.04 -15.75 22.26
N ASP A 183 -8.53 -16.96 22.03
CA ASP A 183 -7.19 -17.23 21.50
C ASP A 183 -7.14 -17.23 19.96
N GLY A 184 -8.30 -17.33 19.32
CA GLY A 184 -8.47 -17.22 17.88
C GLY A 184 -9.93 -17.11 17.46
N ALA A 185 -10.14 -16.72 16.21
CA ALA A 185 -11.45 -16.57 15.60
C ALA A 185 -11.47 -17.07 14.14
N PHE A 186 -12.61 -17.55 13.65
CA PHE A 186 -12.76 -18.09 12.29
C PHE A 186 -13.29 -17.03 11.31
N CYS A 187 -12.61 -16.82 10.17
CA CYS A 187 -13.10 -15.91 9.14
C CYS A 187 -14.15 -16.56 8.22
N SER A 188 -14.97 -15.75 7.57
CA SER A 188 -16.04 -16.16 6.67
C SER A 188 -15.53 -16.51 5.26
N LEU A 189 -14.28 -16.98 5.11
CA LEU A 189 -13.72 -17.40 3.82
C LEU A 189 -14.67 -18.32 3.02
N PRO A 190 -15.41 -19.26 3.65
CA PRO A 190 -16.34 -20.13 2.92
C PRO A 190 -17.42 -19.45 2.07
N TRP A 191 -17.75 -18.18 2.35
CA TRP A 191 -18.76 -17.41 1.62
C TRP A 191 -18.16 -16.34 0.71
N TRP A 192 -16.84 -16.27 0.63
CA TRP A 192 -16.13 -15.29 -0.16
C TRP A 192 -16.14 -15.61 -1.66
N ASP A 193 -16.35 -14.59 -2.48
CA ASP A 193 -16.44 -14.67 -3.94
C ASP A 193 -15.06 -14.58 -4.63
N PHE A 194 -13.98 -14.63 -3.86
CA PHE A 194 -12.59 -14.39 -4.30
C PHE A 194 -12.37 -13.02 -4.95
N ARG A 195 -13.24 -12.03 -4.76
CA ARG A 195 -13.13 -10.70 -5.39
C ARG A 195 -13.39 -9.55 -4.43
N SER A 196 -14.39 -9.69 -3.58
CA SER A 196 -14.89 -8.60 -2.73
C SER A 196 -13.94 -8.29 -1.58
N ALA A 197 -13.78 -7.02 -1.22
CA ALA A 197 -12.88 -6.62 -0.15
C ALA A 197 -13.33 -7.05 1.28
N TRP A 198 -14.62 -7.37 1.45
CA TRP A 198 -15.22 -7.59 2.77
C TRP A 198 -14.50 -8.66 3.60
N LEU A 199 -13.87 -9.67 2.98
CA LEU A 199 -13.15 -10.71 3.71
C LEU A 199 -11.91 -10.14 4.40
N THR A 200 -11.14 -9.29 3.71
CA THR A 200 -9.97 -8.64 4.31
C THR A 200 -10.36 -7.66 5.41
N GLU A 201 -11.51 -6.98 5.25
CA GLU A 201 -12.09 -6.10 6.26
C GLU A 201 -12.52 -6.89 7.52
N GLU A 202 -13.14 -8.05 7.33
CA GLU A 202 -13.49 -8.96 8.42
C GLU A 202 -12.23 -9.49 9.14
N ILE A 203 -11.24 -9.97 8.39
CA ILE A 203 -9.97 -10.46 8.95
C ILE A 203 -9.33 -9.37 9.82
N ALA A 204 -9.29 -8.12 9.36
CA ALA A 204 -8.76 -7.00 10.15
C ALA A 204 -9.52 -6.80 11.48
N ARG A 205 -10.85 -6.91 11.47
CA ARG A 205 -11.67 -6.84 12.70
C ARG A 205 -11.42 -8.02 13.64
N LEU A 206 -11.21 -9.22 13.08
CA LEU A 206 -10.96 -10.45 13.84
C LEU A 206 -9.57 -10.52 14.50
N ARG A 207 -8.60 -9.71 14.07
CA ARG A 207 -7.24 -9.69 14.65
C ARG A 207 -7.21 -9.43 16.16
N ARG A 208 -8.21 -8.73 16.70
CA ARG A 208 -8.34 -8.50 18.15
C ARG A 208 -8.58 -9.78 18.97
N PHE A 209 -9.00 -10.87 18.33
CA PHE A 209 -9.21 -12.18 18.95
C PHE A 209 -7.98 -13.09 18.83
N GLY A 210 -6.80 -12.53 18.52
CA GLY A 210 -5.57 -13.29 18.34
C GLY A 210 -5.45 -13.86 16.92
N ARG A 211 -5.44 -15.19 16.79
CA ARG A 211 -5.23 -15.87 15.50
C ARG A 211 -6.50 -15.87 14.67
N VAL A 212 -6.38 -15.57 13.37
CA VAL A 212 -7.49 -15.70 12.42
C VAL A 212 -7.34 -17.02 11.67
N LEU A 213 -8.28 -17.94 11.89
CA LEU A 213 -8.33 -19.27 11.27
C LEU A 213 -9.22 -19.24 10.03
N ALA A 214 -8.82 -19.94 8.97
CA ALA A 214 -9.57 -20.01 7.71
C ALA A 214 -9.98 -21.46 7.41
N ALA A 215 -11.15 -21.63 6.80
CA ALA A 215 -11.64 -22.93 6.34
C ALA A 215 -11.87 -22.90 4.82
N PRO A 216 -11.40 -23.92 4.07
CA PRO A 216 -11.73 -24.02 2.66
C PRO A 216 -13.17 -24.50 2.50
N SER A 217 -13.84 -24.03 1.46
CA SER A 217 -15.16 -24.54 1.04
C SER A 217 -15.26 -24.50 -0.48
N LEU A 218 -16.24 -25.25 -0.99
CA LEU A 218 -16.62 -25.21 -2.39
C LEU A 218 -18.07 -24.75 -2.52
N THR A 219 -18.36 -24.03 -3.58
CA THR A 219 -19.75 -23.77 -3.95
C THR A 219 -20.32 -25.00 -4.68
N PRO A 220 -21.64 -25.22 -4.66
CA PRO A 220 -22.26 -26.29 -5.46
C PRO A 220 -21.95 -26.22 -6.96
N ALA A 221 -21.61 -25.04 -7.47
CA ALA A 221 -21.28 -24.80 -8.88
C ALA A 221 -19.80 -25.06 -9.24
N SER A 222 -18.95 -25.39 -8.27
CA SER A 222 -17.49 -25.48 -8.45
C SER A 222 -16.90 -26.69 -7.70
N GLN A 223 -17.47 -27.87 -7.95
CA GLN A 223 -17.10 -29.13 -7.30
C GLN A 223 -16.01 -29.90 -8.10
N ASP A 224 -14.96 -29.21 -8.49
CA ASP A 224 -13.83 -29.75 -9.25
C ASP A 224 -12.49 -29.58 -8.50
N ALA A 225 -11.47 -30.34 -8.93
CA ALA A 225 -10.16 -30.37 -8.29
C ALA A 225 -9.44 -28.99 -8.27
N LEU A 226 -9.59 -28.17 -9.31
CA LEU A 226 -8.92 -26.86 -9.40
C LEU A 226 -9.56 -25.89 -8.40
N SER A 227 -10.89 -25.87 -8.35
CA SER A 227 -11.63 -25.09 -7.36
C SER A 227 -11.32 -25.53 -5.93
N ALA A 228 -11.19 -26.84 -5.68
CA ALA A 228 -10.86 -27.39 -4.36
C ALA A 228 -9.44 -26.98 -3.93
N ARG A 229 -8.47 -27.10 -4.87
CA ARG A 229 -7.09 -26.67 -4.69
C ARG A 229 -7.01 -25.17 -4.39
N ARG A 230 -7.73 -24.32 -5.13
CA ARG A 230 -7.79 -22.86 -4.90
C ARG A 230 -8.31 -22.53 -3.52
N ALA A 231 -9.42 -23.15 -3.10
CA ALA A 231 -10.01 -22.91 -1.79
C ALA A 231 -9.05 -23.32 -0.65
N LEU A 232 -8.44 -24.51 -0.76
CA LEU A 232 -7.48 -25.03 0.21
C LEU A 232 -6.26 -24.12 0.39
N TRP A 233 -5.59 -23.78 -0.71
CA TRP A 233 -4.39 -22.95 -0.65
C TRP A 233 -4.70 -21.51 -0.26
N THR A 234 -5.88 -20.97 -0.64
CA THR A 234 -6.32 -19.66 -0.15
C THR A 234 -6.45 -19.68 1.37
N ALA A 235 -7.11 -20.70 1.93
CA ALA A 235 -7.26 -20.85 3.39
C ALA A 235 -5.90 -20.95 4.10
N ALA A 236 -5.00 -21.80 3.59
CA ALA A 236 -3.65 -21.97 4.13
C ALA A 236 -2.81 -20.68 4.07
N ALA A 237 -2.90 -19.95 2.96
CA ALA A 237 -2.09 -18.75 2.76
C ALA A 237 -2.55 -17.56 3.59
N ILE A 238 -3.85 -17.30 3.69
CA ILE A 238 -4.37 -16.11 4.40
C ILE A 238 -4.50 -16.32 5.92
N GLY A 239 -4.85 -17.53 6.35
CA GLY A 239 -5.10 -17.86 7.75
C GLY A 239 -3.81 -18.03 8.55
N ASP A 240 -3.85 -17.74 9.85
CA ASP A 240 -2.79 -18.12 10.81
C ASP A 240 -2.85 -19.60 11.20
N GLY A 241 -3.87 -20.29 10.71
CA GLY A 241 -4.14 -21.71 10.81
C GLY A 241 -5.35 -22.07 9.94
N ILE A 242 -5.59 -23.37 9.79
CA ILE A 242 -6.67 -23.89 8.96
C ILE A 242 -7.54 -24.88 9.70
N LEU A 243 -8.81 -24.95 9.30
CA LEU A 243 -9.76 -26.01 9.64
C LEU A 243 -10.21 -26.69 8.36
N VAL A 244 -9.95 -27.98 8.22
CA VAL A 244 -10.33 -28.76 7.04
C VAL A 244 -11.22 -29.93 7.47
N PRO A 245 -12.45 -30.05 6.94
CA PRO A 245 -13.29 -31.24 7.16
C PRO A 245 -12.66 -32.49 6.55
N ALA A 246 -12.71 -33.61 7.27
CA ALA A 246 -12.27 -34.90 6.76
C ALA A 246 -13.06 -35.27 5.50
N GLY A 247 -12.38 -35.71 4.44
CA GLY A 247 -12.99 -36.06 3.16
C GLY A 247 -13.13 -34.88 2.18
N PHE A 248 -12.76 -33.65 2.58
CA PHE A 248 -12.64 -32.53 1.64
C PHE A 248 -11.67 -32.87 0.50
N GLU A 249 -10.58 -33.58 0.79
CA GLU A 249 -9.54 -33.91 -0.18
C GLU A 249 -9.97 -34.90 -1.27
N THR A 250 -10.99 -35.72 -1.02
CA THR A 250 -11.54 -36.67 -2.00
C THR A 250 -12.91 -36.24 -2.53
N GLY A 251 -13.40 -35.08 -2.11
CA GLY A 251 -14.76 -34.63 -2.39
C GLY A 251 -15.86 -35.60 -1.96
N GLY A 252 -15.60 -36.49 -0.99
CA GLY A 252 -16.58 -37.47 -0.50
C GLY A 252 -17.86 -36.79 0.02
N THR A 253 -19.05 -37.30 -0.35
CA THR A 253 -20.36 -36.67 -0.12
C THR A 253 -20.41 -35.15 -0.43
N LEU A 254 -19.62 -34.69 -1.42
CA LEU A 254 -19.67 -33.44 -2.18
C LEU A 254 -20.08 -32.14 -1.45
N ALA A 255 -19.08 -31.55 -0.75
CA ALA A 255 -18.99 -30.14 -0.33
C ALA A 255 -20.09 -29.63 0.62
N ARG A 256 -20.12 -30.14 1.86
CA ARG A 256 -21.00 -29.62 2.91
C ARG A 256 -20.45 -28.32 3.53
N ASP A 257 -21.35 -27.39 3.83
CA ASP A 257 -21.12 -26.26 4.75
C ASP A 257 -20.44 -26.79 6.04
N PRO A 258 -19.42 -26.12 6.62
CA PRO A 258 -18.90 -26.42 7.96
C PRO A 258 -19.96 -26.56 9.07
N LEU A 259 -21.23 -26.26 8.77
CA LEU A 259 -22.40 -26.21 9.66
C LEU A 259 -23.52 -27.26 9.39
N ALA A 260 -23.37 -28.25 8.49
CA ALA A 260 -24.49 -29.17 8.14
C ALA A 260 -24.56 -30.48 8.97
N PRO A 261 -25.76 -30.96 9.42
CA PRO A 261 -25.94 -32.26 10.10
C PRO A 261 -26.09 -33.46 9.15
N ASP A 262 -25.81 -34.67 9.66
CA ASP A 262 -25.56 -35.91 8.88
C ASP A 262 -26.75 -36.67 8.28
N GLY A 263 -26.47 -37.39 7.18
CA GLY A 263 -27.29 -38.49 6.66
C GLY A 263 -27.16 -38.76 5.15
N ALA A 264 -27.04 -40.05 4.79
CA ALA A 264 -27.01 -40.68 3.45
C ALA A 264 -25.72 -40.54 2.60
N GLY A 265 -25.09 -41.68 2.33
CA GLY A 265 -23.94 -41.80 1.42
C GLY A 265 -24.33 -42.12 -0.02
N GLN A 266 -23.37 -41.93 -0.94
CA GLN A 266 -23.26 -42.67 -2.20
C GLN A 266 -21.87 -42.53 -2.84
N ASP A 267 -21.51 -43.54 -3.64
CA ASP A 267 -20.20 -43.86 -4.23
C ASP A 267 -19.67 -42.86 -5.27
N GLY A 268 -18.34 -42.62 -5.22
CA GLY A 268 -17.54 -41.94 -6.24
C GLY A 268 -16.94 -40.60 -5.78
N ALA A 269 -15.61 -40.55 -5.60
CA ALA A 269 -14.89 -39.32 -5.30
C ALA A 269 -14.80 -38.43 -6.55
N PRO A 270 -15.38 -37.21 -6.55
CA PRO A 270 -15.36 -36.28 -7.71
C PRO A 270 -13.96 -35.78 -8.08
N TYR A 271 -13.02 -35.81 -7.14
CA TYR A 271 -11.62 -35.43 -7.29
C TYR A 271 -10.78 -36.07 -6.19
N ASP A 272 -9.45 -36.00 -6.32
CA ASP A 272 -8.51 -36.36 -5.26
C ASP A 272 -7.37 -35.32 -5.24
N ILE A 273 -7.35 -34.51 -4.18
CA ILE A 273 -6.32 -33.51 -3.89
C ILE A 273 -5.57 -33.86 -2.59
N THR A 274 -5.53 -35.14 -2.20
CA THR A 274 -4.86 -35.60 -0.96
C THR A 274 -3.40 -35.16 -0.92
N HIS A 275 -2.71 -35.21 -2.07
CA HIS A 275 -1.32 -34.75 -2.16
C HIS A 275 -1.19 -33.24 -1.93
N GLU A 276 -2.08 -32.43 -2.51
CA GLU A 276 -2.11 -30.97 -2.31
C GLU A 276 -2.43 -30.61 -0.85
N LEU A 277 -3.26 -31.41 -0.16
CA LEU A 277 -3.51 -31.23 1.28
C LEU A 277 -2.27 -31.51 2.13
N LEU A 278 -1.51 -32.55 1.80
CA LEU A 278 -0.23 -32.83 2.44
C LEU A 278 0.78 -31.70 2.21
N GLU A 279 0.85 -31.17 0.99
CA GLU A 279 1.72 -30.04 0.66
C GLU A 279 1.30 -28.78 1.42
N ALA A 280 0.02 -28.42 1.42
CA ALA A 280 -0.49 -27.24 2.11
C ALA A 280 -0.27 -27.30 3.62
N THR A 281 -0.50 -28.46 4.26
CA THR A 281 -0.27 -28.66 5.69
C THR A 281 1.22 -28.65 6.05
N THR A 282 2.08 -29.20 5.18
CA THR A 282 3.55 -29.16 5.35
C THR A 282 4.08 -27.74 5.19
N TRP A 283 3.65 -27.03 4.15
CA TRP A 283 4.02 -25.64 3.89
C TRP A 283 3.60 -24.73 5.05
N LEU A 284 2.37 -24.89 5.55
CA LEU A 284 1.87 -24.14 6.70
C LEU A 284 2.65 -24.44 7.99
N ALA A 285 3.19 -25.66 8.13
CA ALA A 285 4.03 -26.05 9.26
C ALA A 285 5.44 -25.44 9.21
N SER A 286 5.98 -25.24 8.01
CA SER A 286 7.29 -24.60 7.80
C SER A 286 7.25 -23.07 7.88
N ARG A 287 6.05 -22.46 7.79
CA ARG A 287 5.88 -21.01 7.85
C ARG A 287 6.09 -20.48 9.29
N ASP A 288 6.54 -19.24 9.41
CA ASP A 288 6.56 -18.51 10.68
C ASP A 288 5.21 -18.62 11.42
N PRO A 289 5.20 -19.10 12.68
CA PRO A 289 3.99 -19.20 13.48
C PRO A 289 3.42 -17.83 13.93
N ALA A 290 4.12 -16.72 13.71
CA ALA A 290 3.62 -15.39 14.02
C ALA A 290 2.33 -15.06 13.23
N PRO A 291 1.28 -14.52 13.89
CA PRO A 291 0.12 -13.99 13.18
C PRO A 291 0.53 -12.86 12.22
N ALA A 292 -0.16 -12.74 11.09
CA ALA A 292 0.08 -11.59 10.22
C ALA A 292 -0.35 -10.29 10.91
N LEU A 293 0.40 -9.23 10.63
CA LEU A 293 0.00 -7.88 11.00
C LEU A 293 -1.31 -7.50 10.29
N ALA A 294 -1.41 -7.80 9.00
CA ALA A 294 -2.61 -7.58 8.21
C ALA A 294 -2.68 -8.49 6.98
N VAL A 295 -3.89 -8.69 6.46
CA VAL A 295 -4.13 -9.22 5.12
C VAL A 295 -4.85 -8.14 4.34
N ARG A 296 -4.26 -7.67 3.23
CA ARG A 296 -4.75 -6.55 2.42
C ARG A 296 -5.09 -6.99 1.01
N LEU A 297 -6.20 -6.48 0.46
CA LEU A 297 -6.49 -6.60 -0.95
C LEU A 297 -5.69 -5.54 -1.73
N LEU A 298 -4.90 -5.96 -2.72
CA LEU A 298 -4.08 -5.06 -3.56
C LEU A 298 -4.69 -4.83 -4.96
N SER A 299 -5.49 -5.77 -5.45
CA SER A 299 -6.18 -5.66 -6.73
C SER A 299 -7.58 -5.07 -6.58
N GLY A 300 -8.06 -4.31 -7.56
CA GLY A 300 -9.46 -3.90 -7.60
C GLY A 300 -10.44 -5.08 -7.73
N PRO A 301 -11.70 -4.97 -7.25
CA PRO A 301 -12.67 -6.08 -7.33
C PRO A 301 -13.01 -6.54 -8.76
N GLY A 302 -12.85 -5.66 -9.75
CA GLY A 302 -13.07 -5.97 -11.17
C GLY A 302 -11.85 -6.54 -11.89
N ALA A 303 -10.72 -6.71 -11.19
CA ALA A 303 -9.48 -7.19 -11.76
C ALA A 303 -9.60 -8.62 -12.30
N PRO A 304 -8.81 -8.98 -13.34
CA PRO A 304 -8.78 -10.35 -13.86
C PRO A 304 -8.21 -11.34 -12.85
N LEU A 305 -7.28 -10.90 -12.00
CA LEU A 305 -6.72 -11.68 -10.89
C LEU A 305 -6.94 -10.93 -9.57
N THR A 306 -7.24 -11.67 -8.52
CA THR A 306 -7.33 -11.15 -7.16
C THR A 306 -5.99 -11.33 -6.46
N VAL A 307 -5.45 -10.26 -5.90
CA VAL A 307 -4.15 -10.26 -5.22
C VAL A 307 -4.34 -9.82 -3.77
N LEU A 308 -3.99 -10.70 -2.84
CA LEU A 308 -3.91 -10.39 -1.41
C LEU A 308 -2.45 -10.32 -0.97
N ALA A 309 -2.13 -9.35 -0.13
CA ALA A 309 -0.86 -9.28 0.58
C ALA A 309 -1.05 -9.67 2.04
N ARG A 310 -0.39 -10.74 2.48
CA ARG A 310 -0.24 -11.07 3.89
C ARG A 310 1.04 -10.43 4.40
N LEU A 311 0.89 -9.41 5.25
CA LEU A 311 2.00 -8.64 5.79
C LEU A 311 2.52 -9.30 7.07
N PRO A 312 3.84 -9.52 7.19
CA PRO A 312 4.43 -10.08 8.40
C PRO A 312 4.37 -9.06 9.54
N ALA A 313 4.48 -9.56 10.76
CA ALA A 313 4.77 -8.70 11.90
C ALA A 313 6.24 -8.24 11.81
N PRO A 314 6.58 -7.02 12.23
CA PRO A 314 7.98 -6.57 12.28
C PRO A 314 8.81 -7.47 13.22
N ASP A 315 10.06 -7.78 12.83
CA ASP A 315 10.99 -8.53 13.67
C ASP A 315 11.25 -7.79 15.00
N GLY A 316 11.29 -8.55 16.11
CA GLY A 316 11.66 -8.00 17.43
C GLY A 316 10.55 -7.93 18.48
N LEU A 317 9.32 -8.40 18.19
CA LEU A 317 8.27 -8.58 19.22
C LEU A 317 8.63 -9.62 20.30
N CYS A 318 9.69 -10.41 20.09
CA CYS A 318 10.23 -11.40 21.02
C CYS A 318 11.76 -11.28 21.25
N ALA A 319 12.40 -10.15 20.91
CA ALA A 319 13.83 -9.96 21.19
C ALA A 319 14.04 -9.50 22.64
N ASP A 320 14.93 -10.20 23.36
CA ASP A 320 15.32 -9.91 24.74
C ASP A 320 15.86 -8.46 24.85
N PRO A 321 15.30 -7.61 25.73
CA PRO A 321 15.78 -6.23 25.92
C PRO A 321 17.24 -6.11 26.38
N ALA A 322 17.90 -7.23 26.71
CA ALA A 322 19.32 -7.28 27.07
C ALA A 322 20.30 -7.26 25.87
N ALA A 323 19.83 -7.39 24.62
CA ALA A 323 20.69 -7.37 23.44
C ALA A 323 20.97 -5.92 22.95
N GLY A 324 22.01 -5.31 23.52
CA GLY A 324 22.86 -4.22 22.99
C GLY A 324 22.28 -3.15 22.03
N ASN A 325 22.30 -1.89 22.51
CA ASN A 325 22.21 -0.60 21.81
C ASN A 325 22.20 -0.60 20.27
N GLY A 326 21.01 -0.73 19.69
CA GLY A 326 20.70 -0.34 18.32
C GLY A 326 19.23 -0.63 18.03
N PHE A 327 18.49 0.32 17.45
CA PHE A 327 17.31 -0.03 16.68
C PHE A 327 17.82 -0.84 15.49
N ALA A 328 17.76 -2.17 15.55
CA ALA A 328 18.15 -3.02 14.43
C ALA A 328 17.35 -2.55 13.20
N GLU A 329 18.04 -2.29 12.08
CA GLU A 329 17.36 -2.06 10.81
C GLU A 329 16.50 -3.31 10.55
N PRO A 330 15.16 -3.17 10.44
CA PRO A 330 14.34 -4.31 10.09
C PRO A 330 14.68 -4.64 8.64
N ASP A 331 15.54 -5.64 8.42
CA ASP A 331 15.52 -6.42 7.19
C ASP A 331 14.14 -7.07 7.16
N GLY A 332 13.15 -6.33 6.67
CA GLY A 332 11.74 -6.68 6.85
C GLY A 332 11.45 -8.07 6.30
N ALA A 333 10.73 -8.89 7.05
CA ALA A 333 10.24 -10.15 6.53
C ALA A 333 9.49 -9.93 5.20
N ALA A 334 9.70 -10.82 4.24
CA ALA A 334 9.04 -10.74 2.94
C ALA A 334 7.53 -10.89 3.11
N ALA A 335 6.75 -10.06 2.42
CA ALA A 335 5.30 -10.25 2.39
C ALA A 335 4.92 -11.38 1.44
N LEU A 336 3.89 -12.13 1.82
CA LEU A 336 3.35 -13.22 1.01
C LEU A 336 2.22 -12.69 0.14
N MET A 337 2.40 -12.73 -1.18
CA MET A 337 1.40 -12.43 -2.18
C MET A 337 0.59 -13.70 -2.49
N VAL A 338 -0.71 -13.62 -2.31
CA VAL A 338 -1.67 -14.66 -2.67
C VAL A 338 -2.39 -14.21 -3.93
N VAL A 339 -2.02 -14.77 -5.08
CA VAL A 339 -2.59 -14.43 -6.38
C VAL A 339 -3.56 -15.52 -6.79
N VAL A 340 -4.83 -15.16 -6.90
CA VAL A 340 -5.94 -16.07 -7.18
C VAL A 340 -6.58 -15.67 -8.50
N ASN A 341 -6.85 -16.64 -9.38
CA ASN A 341 -7.80 -16.44 -10.45
C ASN A 341 -9.22 -16.75 -9.94
N PRO A 342 -10.09 -15.73 -9.73
CA PRO A 342 -11.46 -15.96 -9.30
C PRO A 342 -12.34 -16.62 -10.38
N ASP A 343 -11.99 -16.50 -11.66
CA ASP A 343 -12.77 -17.04 -12.78
C ASP A 343 -12.49 -18.54 -12.98
N PRO A 344 -13.51 -19.42 -12.91
CA PRO A 344 -13.32 -20.86 -13.10
C PRO A 344 -13.25 -21.29 -14.56
N MET A 345 -13.50 -20.39 -15.51
CA MET A 345 -13.59 -20.70 -16.95
C MET A 345 -12.53 -20.03 -17.81
N ALA A 346 -12.05 -18.83 -17.43
CA ALA A 346 -11.12 -18.05 -18.23
C ALA A 346 -9.79 -17.77 -17.50
N PRO A 347 -8.65 -17.73 -18.24
CA PRO A 347 -7.39 -17.27 -17.67
C PRO A 347 -7.44 -15.77 -17.36
N GLY A 348 -6.65 -15.35 -16.38
CA GLY A 348 -6.51 -13.94 -16.01
C GLY A 348 -5.06 -13.49 -16.05
N THR A 349 -4.82 -12.24 -16.44
CA THR A 349 -3.49 -11.64 -16.50
C THR A 349 -3.47 -10.29 -15.79
N LEU A 350 -2.48 -10.05 -14.92
CA LEU A 350 -2.28 -8.78 -14.22
C LEU A 350 -0.81 -8.35 -14.29
N GLY A 351 -0.53 -7.07 -14.51
CA GLY A 351 0.83 -6.53 -14.45
C GLY A 351 1.43 -6.61 -13.05
N ALA A 352 2.69 -7.03 -12.93
CA ALA A 352 3.37 -7.17 -11.64
C ALA A 352 3.62 -5.80 -10.95
N ASP A 353 3.76 -4.73 -11.73
CA ASP A 353 3.86 -3.34 -11.24
C ASP A 353 2.66 -2.93 -10.37
N ARG A 354 1.45 -3.41 -10.70
CA ARG A 354 0.25 -3.13 -9.91
C ARG A 354 0.26 -3.80 -8.54
N VAL A 355 1.01 -4.89 -8.39
CA VAL A 355 1.21 -5.58 -7.12
C VAL A 355 2.33 -4.90 -6.34
N LEU A 356 3.50 -4.76 -6.96
CA LEU A 356 4.71 -4.23 -6.33
C LEU A 356 4.53 -2.80 -5.81
N SER A 357 3.93 -1.92 -6.61
CA SER A 357 3.74 -0.51 -6.22
C SER A 357 2.65 -0.30 -5.16
N ALA A 358 1.85 -1.32 -4.85
CA ALA A 358 0.79 -1.29 -3.84
C ALA A 358 1.25 -1.84 -2.47
N LEU A 359 2.51 -2.29 -2.36
CA LEU A 359 3.05 -2.81 -1.11
C LEU A 359 3.45 -1.68 -0.14
N PRO A 360 3.16 -1.84 1.17
CA PRO A 360 3.58 -0.86 2.17
C PRO A 360 5.10 -0.74 2.29
N HIS A 361 5.80 -1.88 2.30
CA HIS A 361 7.25 -1.91 2.14
C HIS A 361 7.60 -1.88 0.64
N ALA A 362 8.72 -1.24 0.31
CA ALA A 362 9.17 -1.16 -1.08
C ALA A 362 9.73 -2.51 -1.53
N SER A 363 9.25 -3.04 -2.65
CA SER A 363 9.73 -4.27 -3.28
C SER A 363 9.92 -4.06 -4.79
N ALA A 364 11.00 -4.59 -5.35
CA ALA A 364 11.34 -4.45 -6.76
C ALA A 364 10.88 -5.62 -7.64
N HIS A 365 10.67 -6.79 -7.03
CA HIS A 365 10.34 -8.02 -7.74
C HIS A 365 9.54 -8.99 -6.86
N LEU A 366 8.89 -9.95 -7.51
CA LEU A 366 8.23 -11.09 -6.88
C LEU A 366 9.04 -12.36 -7.14
N GLU A 367 9.14 -13.21 -6.12
CA GLU A 367 9.80 -14.52 -6.17
C GLU A 367 8.76 -15.62 -5.90
N ALA A 368 8.80 -16.74 -6.60
CA ALA A 368 7.86 -17.84 -6.32
C ALA A 368 8.12 -18.42 -4.92
N THR A 369 7.06 -18.63 -4.13
CA THR A 369 7.20 -19.18 -2.77
C THR A 369 7.66 -20.65 -2.82
N PRO A 370 8.77 -21.03 -2.16
CA PRO A 370 9.20 -22.42 -2.09
C PRO A 370 8.11 -23.32 -1.48
N GLY A 371 7.80 -24.44 -2.16
CA GLY A 371 6.77 -25.38 -1.72
C GLY A 371 5.33 -24.85 -1.78
N GLY A 372 5.11 -23.66 -2.34
CA GLY A 372 3.77 -23.12 -2.59
C GLY A 372 3.09 -23.73 -3.82
N PRO A 373 1.77 -23.51 -3.97
CA PRO A 373 1.01 -23.99 -5.13
C PRO A 373 1.55 -23.28 -6.35
N GLY A 374 2.15 -24.02 -7.28
CA GLY A 374 2.86 -23.24 -8.28
C GLY A 374 3.87 -23.88 -9.16
N GLY A 375 4.70 -24.70 -8.52
CA GLY A 375 6.14 -24.76 -8.78
C GLY A 375 6.51 -24.34 -10.19
N THR A 376 7.04 -23.12 -10.35
CA THR A 376 7.92 -22.88 -11.50
C THR A 376 9.15 -23.76 -11.26
N PRO A 377 9.52 -24.67 -12.18
CA PRO A 377 10.71 -25.51 -12.01
C PRO A 377 11.99 -24.69 -11.84
N ASP A 378 11.93 -23.41 -12.21
CA ASP A 378 13.02 -22.45 -12.05
C ASP A 378 12.76 -21.52 -10.87
N ALA A 379 13.31 -21.89 -9.70
CA ALA A 379 13.31 -21.06 -8.50
C ALA A 379 14.07 -19.72 -8.68
N SER A 380 14.72 -19.48 -9.84
CA SER A 380 15.43 -18.24 -10.16
C SER A 380 14.62 -17.21 -10.94
N HIS A 381 13.38 -17.53 -11.37
CA HIS A 381 12.58 -16.59 -12.16
C HIS A 381 11.95 -15.49 -11.29
N ARG A 382 12.50 -14.28 -11.38
CA ARG A 382 12.01 -13.07 -10.71
C ARG A 382 11.07 -12.30 -11.64
N LEU A 383 9.92 -11.88 -11.14
CA LEU A 383 9.00 -11.00 -11.87
C LEU A 383 9.22 -9.56 -11.39
N ASP A 384 9.79 -8.71 -12.25
CA ASP A 384 9.93 -7.28 -12.00
C ASP A 384 8.67 -6.50 -12.40
N ALA A 385 8.72 -5.16 -12.29
CA ALA A 385 7.61 -4.28 -12.64
C ALA A 385 7.20 -4.34 -14.13
N LEU A 386 8.05 -4.83 -15.05
CA LEU A 386 7.71 -4.98 -16.47
C LEU A 386 6.96 -6.29 -16.75
N GLY A 387 7.13 -7.30 -15.89
CA GLY A 387 6.48 -8.60 -16.01
C GLY A 387 4.95 -8.59 -15.83
N SER A 388 4.33 -9.71 -16.21
CA SER A 388 2.91 -9.98 -15.98
C SER A 388 2.70 -11.35 -15.34
N ILE A 389 1.70 -11.44 -14.48
CA ILE A 389 1.27 -12.67 -13.82
C ILE A 389 0.08 -13.19 -14.61
N THR A 390 0.17 -14.41 -15.14
CA THR A 390 -0.94 -15.06 -15.87
C THR A 390 -1.29 -16.37 -15.19
N LEU A 391 -2.55 -16.53 -14.80
CA LEU A 391 -3.07 -17.74 -14.17
C LEU A 391 -4.13 -18.41 -15.04
N ALA A 392 -4.11 -19.75 -15.06
CA ALA A 392 -5.17 -20.57 -15.64
C ALA A 392 -6.49 -20.39 -14.85
N PRO A 393 -7.64 -20.81 -15.41
CA PRO A 393 -8.92 -20.76 -14.71
C PRO A 393 -8.86 -21.45 -13.34
N ALA A 394 -9.44 -20.82 -12.32
CA ALA A 394 -9.43 -21.25 -10.92
C ALA A 394 -8.04 -21.56 -10.31
N ASP A 395 -6.93 -21.14 -10.92
CA ASP A 395 -5.59 -21.38 -10.38
C ASP A 395 -5.23 -20.39 -9.25
N ILE A 396 -4.22 -20.76 -8.47
CA ILE A 396 -3.62 -19.97 -7.40
C ILE A 396 -2.10 -20.08 -7.46
N ARG A 397 -1.43 -18.96 -7.17
CA ARG A 397 0.02 -18.86 -7.03
C ARG A 397 0.38 -18.05 -5.80
N LEU A 398 1.45 -18.46 -5.12
CA LEU A 398 2.04 -17.74 -4.01
C LEU A 398 3.39 -17.17 -4.42
N PHE A 399 3.61 -15.89 -4.10
CA PHE A 399 4.89 -15.22 -4.28
C PHE A 399 5.36 -14.58 -2.98
N GLU A 400 6.66 -14.50 -2.78
CA GLU A 400 7.28 -13.65 -1.79
C GLU A 400 7.68 -12.33 -2.44
N ALA A 401 7.43 -11.23 -1.73
CA ALA A 401 7.85 -9.89 -2.10
C ALA A 401 8.89 -9.40 -1.09
N PRO A 402 10.19 -9.71 -1.30
CA PRO A 402 11.24 -9.26 -0.39
C PRO A 402 11.34 -7.73 -0.42
N PRO A 403 11.61 -7.07 0.72
CA PRO A 403 11.89 -5.64 0.71
C PRO A 403 13.15 -5.34 -0.08
N VAL A 404 13.21 -4.17 -0.70
CA VAL A 404 14.46 -3.67 -1.27
C VAL A 404 15.40 -3.29 -0.12
N PRO A 405 16.66 -3.77 -0.11
CA PRO A 405 17.64 -3.35 0.88
C PRO A 405 17.81 -1.83 0.89
N LEU A 406 17.99 -1.26 2.09
CA LEU A 406 18.40 0.14 2.23
C LEU A 406 19.88 0.28 1.85
N THR A 407 20.22 0.13 0.57
CA THR A 407 21.58 0.38 0.10
C THR A 407 21.89 1.87 0.22
N ARG A 408 22.92 2.21 1.00
CA ARG A 408 23.47 3.57 1.08
C ARG A 408 24.03 3.95 -0.29
N PRO A 409 23.43 4.89 -1.03
CA PRO A 409 24.01 5.34 -2.28
C PRO A 409 25.36 6.00 -2.01
N GLY A 410 26.38 5.66 -2.79
CA GLY A 410 27.61 6.44 -2.81
C GLY A 410 27.27 7.86 -3.27
N MET A 411 27.74 8.89 -2.54
CA MET A 411 27.56 10.27 -2.94
C MET A 411 28.20 10.49 -4.32
N PRO A 412 27.46 10.93 -5.35
CA PRO A 412 28.08 11.25 -6.62
C PRO A 412 29.01 12.47 -6.46
N ARG A 413 30.20 12.40 -7.04
CA ARG A 413 31.10 13.55 -7.15
C ARG A 413 30.42 14.63 -8.00
N ALA A 414 30.35 15.85 -7.46
CA ALA A 414 29.95 17.02 -8.21
C ALA A 414 30.94 17.29 -9.35
N ASP A 415 30.54 16.97 -10.59
CA ASP A 415 31.26 17.43 -11.77
C ASP A 415 30.80 18.87 -12.08
N ALA A 416 31.69 19.82 -11.81
CA ALA A 416 31.49 21.22 -12.08
C ALA A 416 31.99 21.55 -13.49
N SER A 417 31.07 21.65 -14.45
CA SER A 417 31.27 22.57 -15.59
C SER A 417 29.95 22.92 -16.25
N THR A 418 29.40 24.09 -15.90
CA THR A 418 28.40 24.79 -16.73
C THR A 418 29.16 25.75 -17.65
N PRO A 419 28.95 25.74 -18.98
CA PRO A 419 29.49 26.77 -19.85
C PRO A 419 28.67 28.06 -19.71
N ARG A 420 29.33 29.21 -19.56
CA ARG A 420 28.70 30.54 -19.75
C ARG A 420 28.79 30.92 -21.22
N GLY A 421 27.68 31.37 -21.78
CA GLY A 421 27.62 31.89 -23.14
C GLY A 421 28.20 33.30 -23.25
N HIS A 422 28.80 33.58 -24.41
CA HIS A 422 28.65 34.86 -25.12
C HIS A 422 28.92 34.68 -26.62
N GLU A 423 28.09 35.36 -27.40
CA GLU A 423 28.27 35.79 -28.81
C GLU A 423 27.68 34.93 -29.95
N THR A 424 26.62 35.52 -30.50
CA THR A 424 25.92 35.32 -31.77
C THR A 424 26.78 34.79 -32.92
N LEU A 425 26.27 33.72 -33.56
CA LEU A 425 26.88 32.78 -34.53
C LEU A 425 27.73 31.65 -33.95
N SER A 426 28.18 31.71 -32.69
CA SER A 426 28.76 30.54 -31.98
C SER A 426 27.71 29.68 -31.24
N ALA A 427 26.47 30.18 -31.13
CA ALA A 427 25.40 29.62 -30.31
C ALA A 427 24.86 28.26 -30.76
N THR A 428 25.18 27.79 -31.96
CA THR A 428 24.82 26.43 -32.43
C THR A 428 25.91 25.39 -32.18
N GLY A 429 27.12 25.79 -31.76
CA GLY A 429 28.29 24.90 -31.73
C GLY A 429 28.87 24.55 -33.11
N LEU A 430 28.20 24.94 -34.20
CA LEU A 430 28.56 24.63 -35.59
C LEU A 430 29.52 25.67 -36.20
N GLY A 431 30.38 26.30 -35.38
CA GLY A 431 31.28 27.37 -35.81
C GLY A 431 32.34 26.98 -36.85
N SER A 432 32.39 25.69 -37.22
CA SER A 432 33.19 25.15 -38.31
C SER A 432 32.43 24.05 -39.05
N VAL A 433 32.78 23.80 -40.30
CA VAL A 433 32.23 22.67 -41.09
C VAL A 433 32.48 21.33 -40.40
N VAL A 434 33.61 21.17 -39.71
CA VAL A 434 33.92 19.96 -38.94
C VAL A 434 32.95 19.78 -37.78
N ALA A 435 32.70 20.83 -37.00
CA ALA A 435 31.71 20.79 -35.91
C ALA A 435 30.29 20.53 -36.44
N ALA A 436 29.97 20.99 -37.66
CA ALA A 436 28.70 20.67 -38.30
C ALA A 436 28.58 19.23 -38.79
N MET A 437 29.68 18.63 -39.25
CA MET A 437 29.73 17.21 -39.61
C MET A 437 29.74 16.28 -38.40
N GLU A 438 30.19 16.77 -37.24
CA GLU A 438 30.23 16.03 -35.97
C GLU A 438 28.95 16.22 -35.13
N ALA A 439 28.03 17.09 -35.55
CA ALA A 439 26.77 17.31 -34.86
C ALA A 439 25.87 16.06 -34.90
N PRO A 440 25.07 15.82 -33.85
CA PRO A 440 24.08 14.75 -33.85
C PRO A 440 23.16 14.86 -35.07
N ARG A 441 23.06 13.79 -35.86
CA ARG A 441 22.23 13.76 -37.07
C ARG A 441 20.76 13.44 -36.75
N ILE A 442 20.51 12.67 -35.70
CA ILE A 442 19.18 12.27 -35.27
C ILE A 442 18.68 13.27 -34.22
N ALA A 443 17.52 13.84 -34.45
CA ALA A 443 16.85 14.72 -33.51
C ALA A 443 16.16 13.88 -32.43
N ILE A 444 16.41 14.21 -31.16
CA ILE A 444 15.72 13.64 -29.99
C ILE A 444 15.21 14.80 -29.18
N GLU A 445 13.90 15.00 -29.21
CA GLU A 445 13.23 16.12 -28.57
C GLU A 445 12.12 15.64 -27.63
N ARG A 446 11.66 16.56 -26.76
CA ARG A 446 10.50 16.36 -25.88
C ARG A 446 10.50 15.01 -25.14
N VAL A 447 11.61 14.71 -24.48
CA VAL A 447 11.73 13.52 -23.63
C VAL A 447 10.89 13.72 -22.37
N GLU A 448 9.91 12.84 -22.18
CA GLU A 448 8.96 12.84 -21.06
C GLU A 448 9.03 11.49 -20.34
N PRO A 449 8.86 11.46 -19.00
CA PRO A 449 8.52 12.57 -18.11
C PRO A 449 9.74 13.42 -17.72
N ALA A 450 9.54 14.73 -17.59
CA ALA A 450 10.59 15.67 -17.17
C ALA A 450 10.01 16.79 -16.30
N CYS A 451 10.83 17.33 -15.38
CA CYS A 451 10.49 18.50 -14.58
C CYS A 451 11.56 19.58 -14.76
N ASP A 452 11.16 20.75 -15.27
CA ASP A 452 12.05 21.88 -15.62
C ASP A 452 13.30 21.39 -16.40
N ASP A 453 13.07 20.69 -17.51
CA ASP A 453 14.11 20.14 -18.40
C ASP A 453 15.15 19.26 -17.70
N GLY A 454 14.72 18.51 -16.68
CA GLY A 454 15.57 17.59 -15.92
C GLY A 454 16.28 18.23 -14.72
N ARG A 455 16.02 19.52 -14.40
CA ARG A 455 16.60 20.15 -13.21
C ARG A 455 16.10 19.52 -11.91
N PHE A 456 14.87 19.01 -11.90
CA PHE A 456 14.25 18.36 -10.74
C PHE A 456 13.73 16.96 -11.09
N ALA A 457 13.68 16.10 -10.08
CA ALA A 457 13.19 14.74 -10.25
C ALA A 457 11.67 14.71 -10.33
N VAL A 458 11.15 13.91 -11.25
CA VAL A 458 9.76 13.45 -11.17
C VAL A 458 9.63 12.38 -10.07
N ARG A 459 8.43 12.16 -9.57
CA ARG A 459 8.17 11.33 -8.37
C ARG A 459 7.37 10.10 -8.71
N ARG A 460 7.82 8.95 -8.22
CA ARG A 460 7.18 7.64 -8.40
C ARG A 460 7.33 6.80 -7.12
N VAL A 461 6.78 5.60 -7.12
CA VAL A 461 6.98 4.61 -6.03
C VAL A 461 7.78 3.42 -6.57
N VAL A 462 8.62 2.81 -5.74
CA VAL A 462 9.35 1.57 -6.08
C VAL A 462 8.36 0.48 -6.52
N GLY A 463 8.77 -0.35 -7.49
CA GLY A 463 7.89 -1.37 -8.06
C GLY A 463 6.97 -0.85 -9.16
N GLU A 464 6.95 0.46 -9.44
CA GLU A 464 6.33 1.00 -10.65
C GLU A 464 7.23 0.86 -11.87
N ARG A 465 6.63 0.88 -13.06
CA ARG A 465 7.31 1.15 -14.32
C ARG A 465 7.22 2.64 -14.66
N VAL A 466 8.30 3.20 -15.20
CA VAL A 466 8.32 4.57 -15.73
C VAL A 466 8.08 4.49 -17.23
N GLU A 467 6.94 5.01 -17.65
CA GLU A 467 6.63 5.22 -19.06
C GLU A 467 7.45 6.40 -19.61
N VAL A 468 8.25 6.14 -20.64
CA VAL A 468 9.10 7.11 -21.32
C VAL A 468 8.59 7.35 -22.72
N SER A 469 8.66 8.59 -23.17
CA SER A 469 8.36 8.93 -24.55
C SER A 469 9.21 10.09 -25.04
N ALA A 470 9.49 10.11 -26.34
CA ALA A 470 10.32 11.12 -26.98
C ALA A 470 9.90 11.29 -28.45
N ASP A 471 10.15 12.47 -29.00
CA ASP A 471 9.99 12.74 -30.42
C ASP A 471 11.35 12.48 -31.10
N ILE A 472 11.42 11.51 -32.03
CA ILE A 472 12.69 11.04 -32.62
C ILE A 472 12.55 10.91 -34.13
N TRP A 473 13.36 11.67 -34.87
CA TRP A 473 13.41 11.65 -36.34
C TRP A 473 14.79 12.00 -36.90
N MET A 474 14.99 11.71 -38.19
CA MET A 474 16.18 12.13 -38.95
C MET A 474 15.80 12.60 -40.36
N ASP A 475 16.73 13.23 -41.07
CA ASP A 475 16.56 13.53 -42.49
C ASP A 475 16.48 12.24 -43.35
N GLY A 476 15.66 12.26 -44.41
CA GLY A 476 15.50 11.12 -45.32
C GLY A 476 14.34 10.19 -44.95
N HIS A 477 14.43 8.92 -45.36
CA HIS A 477 13.35 7.93 -45.21
C HIS A 477 13.85 6.63 -44.54
N ASP A 478 15.05 6.67 -43.97
CA ASP A 478 15.66 5.52 -43.31
C ASP A 478 14.92 5.15 -42.02
N LYS A 479 14.99 3.87 -41.64
CA LYS A 479 14.45 3.38 -40.37
C LYS A 479 15.39 3.73 -39.24
N LEU A 480 14.78 4.03 -38.09
CA LEU A 480 15.47 4.31 -36.84
C LEU A 480 15.19 3.19 -35.84
N ALA A 481 16.10 3.06 -34.88
CA ALA A 481 15.88 2.32 -33.64
C ALA A 481 16.24 3.23 -32.48
N ALA A 482 15.57 3.04 -31.34
CA ALA A 482 15.79 3.84 -30.15
C ALA A 482 15.65 3.01 -28.88
N ALA A 483 16.30 3.45 -27.83
CA ALA A 483 16.23 2.85 -26.51
C ALA A 483 16.24 3.90 -25.40
N VAL A 484 15.56 3.58 -24.30
CA VAL A 484 15.76 4.26 -23.03
C VAL A 484 16.94 3.61 -22.32
N LEU A 485 17.88 4.45 -21.90
CA LEU A 485 18.99 4.07 -21.05
C LEU A 485 18.65 4.52 -19.63
N TRP A 486 18.74 3.64 -18.64
CA TRP A 486 18.44 3.97 -17.25
C TRP A 486 19.44 3.36 -16.27
N ARG A 487 19.54 3.92 -15.06
CA ARG A 487 20.37 3.38 -13.98
C ARG A 487 19.76 3.65 -12.61
N ALA A 488 19.96 2.72 -11.68
CA ALA A 488 19.49 2.80 -10.31
C ALA A 488 20.43 3.66 -9.43
N PRO A 489 19.99 4.06 -8.22
CA PRO A 489 20.82 4.81 -7.28
C PRO A 489 22.15 4.12 -7.01
N GLY A 490 23.26 4.82 -7.27
CA GLY A 490 24.62 4.31 -7.02
C GLY A 490 25.22 3.47 -8.16
N GLU A 491 24.45 3.14 -9.21
CA GLU A 491 24.98 2.47 -10.39
C GLU A 491 25.73 3.43 -11.33
N THR A 492 26.79 2.94 -11.95
CA THR A 492 27.54 3.69 -12.98
C THR A 492 27.14 3.31 -14.40
N ASP A 493 26.83 2.04 -14.60
CA ASP A 493 26.51 1.46 -15.91
C ASP A 493 25.04 1.69 -16.27
N TRP A 494 24.76 1.79 -17.57
CA TRP A 494 23.41 1.97 -18.08
C TRP A 494 22.77 0.61 -18.39
N HIS A 495 21.56 0.39 -17.90
CA HIS A 495 20.63 -0.59 -18.42
C HIS A 495 19.92 -0.03 -19.65
N GLU A 496 19.43 -0.90 -20.52
CA GLU A 496 18.78 -0.53 -21.78
C GLU A 496 17.42 -1.21 -21.92
N ALA A 497 16.40 -0.46 -22.37
CA ALA A 497 15.12 -1.00 -22.79
C ALA A 497 14.67 -0.35 -24.11
N PRO A 498 14.03 -1.09 -25.04
CA PRO A 498 13.68 -0.57 -26.35
C PRO A 498 12.60 0.52 -26.28
N LEU A 499 12.69 1.50 -27.18
CA LEU A 499 11.61 2.42 -27.52
C LEU A 499 11.01 1.97 -28.85
N LEU A 500 9.69 1.93 -28.93
CA LEU A 500 8.93 1.55 -30.11
C LEU A 500 8.26 2.78 -30.74
N PRO A 501 8.22 2.87 -32.08
CA PRO A 501 7.53 3.97 -32.76
C PRO A 501 6.01 3.81 -32.61
N VAL A 502 5.32 4.94 -32.40
CA VAL A 502 3.87 5.01 -32.27
C VAL A 502 3.27 5.64 -33.53
N ILE A 503 3.19 6.97 -33.59
CA ILE A 503 2.74 7.74 -34.76
C ILE A 503 3.39 9.13 -34.70
N ASN A 504 3.61 9.75 -35.86
CA ASN A 504 4.14 11.12 -35.96
C ASN A 504 5.45 11.29 -35.20
N ASP A 505 6.42 10.41 -35.48
CA ASP A 505 7.76 10.39 -34.87
C ASP A 505 7.78 10.31 -33.35
N ARG A 506 6.65 9.96 -32.71
CA ARG A 506 6.56 9.70 -31.28
C ARG A 506 6.99 8.28 -30.97
N TRP A 507 7.90 8.14 -30.03
CA TRP A 507 8.40 6.86 -29.55
C TRP A 507 8.03 6.64 -28.09
N HIS A 508 7.88 5.37 -27.70
CA HIS A 508 7.42 4.99 -26.38
C HIS A 508 8.06 3.68 -25.88
N GLY A 509 8.33 3.60 -24.59
CA GLY A 509 8.89 2.43 -23.92
C GLY A 509 8.96 2.68 -22.42
N SER A 510 9.49 1.74 -21.64
CA SER A 510 9.50 1.85 -20.19
C SER A 510 10.64 1.11 -19.52
N PHE A 511 10.89 1.45 -18.25
CA PHE A 511 11.85 0.78 -17.38
C PHE A 511 11.33 0.64 -15.95
N PRO A 512 11.78 -0.36 -15.17
CA PRO A 512 11.32 -0.58 -13.80
C PRO A 512 12.06 0.29 -12.77
N LEU A 513 11.38 0.65 -11.67
CA LEU A 513 12.01 1.27 -10.49
C LEU A 513 12.35 0.20 -9.46
N VAL A 514 13.64 -0.06 -9.29
CA VAL A 514 14.14 -1.23 -8.57
C VAL A 514 14.72 -0.91 -7.18
N ALA A 515 14.87 0.37 -6.82
CA ALA A 515 15.37 0.76 -5.51
C ALA A 515 14.82 2.10 -4.98
N LEU A 516 14.91 2.32 -3.68
CA LEU A 516 14.56 3.62 -3.09
C LEU A 516 15.60 4.67 -3.50
N GLY A 517 15.15 5.87 -3.85
CA GLY A 517 15.99 7.01 -4.18
C GLY A 517 16.02 7.37 -5.66
N ARG A 518 17.08 8.07 -6.06
CA ARG A 518 17.21 8.70 -7.37
C ARG A 518 17.71 7.75 -8.45
N HIS A 519 16.84 7.41 -9.38
CA HIS A 519 17.18 6.83 -10.67
C HIS A 519 17.41 7.94 -11.71
N GLU A 520 18.07 7.60 -12.79
CA GLU A 520 18.28 8.49 -13.93
C GLU A 520 18.00 7.75 -15.23
N PHE A 521 17.47 8.47 -16.23
CA PHE A 521 17.28 7.93 -17.56
C PHE A 521 17.62 8.94 -18.66
N THR A 522 17.92 8.45 -19.86
CA THR A 522 18.07 9.22 -21.09
C THR A 522 17.62 8.39 -22.28
N VAL A 523 17.53 9.00 -23.46
CA VAL A 523 17.12 8.35 -24.71
C VAL A 523 18.29 8.36 -25.69
N GLU A 524 18.54 7.23 -26.34
CA GLU A 524 19.49 7.10 -27.43
C GLU A 524 18.80 6.55 -28.67
N ALA A 525 19.10 7.10 -29.84
CA ALA A 525 18.56 6.67 -31.12
C ALA A 525 19.66 6.56 -32.17
N TRP A 526 19.51 5.64 -33.10
CA TRP A 526 20.46 5.38 -34.18
C TRP A 526 19.74 4.96 -35.46
N ARG A 527 20.45 5.07 -36.59
CA ARG A 527 19.97 4.57 -37.88
C ARG A 527 20.07 3.06 -37.91
N ASP A 528 18.96 2.39 -38.21
CA ASP A 528 18.92 0.96 -38.45
C ASP A 528 19.01 0.69 -39.96
N ALA A 529 20.26 0.58 -40.45
CA ALA A 529 20.54 0.35 -41.86
C ALA A 529 19.97 -1.00 -42.36
N TYR A 530 19.88 -1.99 -41.48
CA TYR A 530 19.37 -3.31 -41.83
C TYR A 530 17.84 -3.30 -41.96
N ALA A 531 17.14 -2.64 -41.03
CA ALA A 531 15.69 -2.44 -41.13
C ALA A 531 15.30 -1.54 -42.32
N SER A 532 16.10 -0.51 -42.65
CA SER A 532 15.94 0.26 -43.89
C SER A 532 15.98 -0.64 -45.12
N TRP A 533 17.00 -1.49 -45.21
CA TRP A 533 17.17 -2.42 -46.32
C TRP A 533 16.02 -3.43 -46.41
N LEU A 534 15.58 -4.00 -45.28
CA LEU A 534 14.44 -4.92 -45.22
C LEU A 534 13.14 -4.29 -45.75
N ASP A 535 12.87 -3.04 -45.39
CA ASP A 535 11.68 -2.31 -45.88
C ASP A 535 11.77 -2.07 -47.40
N GLU A 536 12.94 -1.68 -47.90
CA GLU A 536 13.18 -1.41 -49.31
C GLU A 536 13.04 -2.66 -50.19
N ILE A 537 13.75 -3.74 -49.84
CA ILE A 537 13.70 -5.00 -50.59
C ILE A 537 12.30 -5.62 -50.53
N GLY A 538 11.60 -5.49 -49.41
CA GLY A 538 10.22 -5.93 -49.24
C GLY A 538 9.26 -5.22 -50.20
N LYS A 539 9.34 -3.89 -50.29
CA LYS A 539 8.54 -3.08 -51.23
C LYS A 539 8.85 -3.39 -52.69
N LYS A 540 10.13 -3.50 -53.05
CA LYS A 540 10.56 -3.83 -54.43
C LYS A 540 10.10 -5.22 -54.86
N ARG A 541 10.18 -6.20 -53.97
CA ARG A 541 9.67 -7.57 -54.19
C ARG A 541 8.15 -7.59 -54.37
N ALA A 542 7.41 -6.88 -53.51
CA ALA A 542 5.96 -6.76 -53.63
C ALA A 542 5.53 -6.11 -54.95
N ALA A 543 6.35 -5.21 -55.49
CA ALA A 543 6.16 -4.58 -56.80
C ALA A 543 6.63 -5.45 -57.99
N GLY A 544 7.19 -6.64 -57.75
CA GLY A 544 7.68 -7.54 -58.80
C GLY A 544 8.95 -7.07 -59.51
N LEU A 545 9.75 -6.23 -58.86
CA LEU A 545 11.03 -5.75 -59.40
C LEU A 545 12.13 -6.80 -59.21
N ASP A 546 13.15 -6.73 -60.07
CA ASP A 546 14.39 -7.49 -59.89
C ASP A 546 15.15 -6.94 -58.67
N VAL A 547 15.44 -7.81 -57.70
CA VAL A 547 16.07 -7.48 -56.42
C VAL A 547 17.50 -8.02 -56.28
N SER A 548 18.12 -8.47 -57.39
CA SER A 548 19.45 -9.07 -57.37
C SER A 548 20.52 -8.12 -56.81
N LEU A 549 20.38 -6.81 -57.05
CA LEU A 549 21.30 -5.78 -56.53
C LEU A 549 21.09 -5.57 -55.02
N GLU A 550 19.85 -5.53 -54.57
CA GLU A 550 19.48 -5.35 -53.17
C GLU A 550 19.93 -6.55 -52.33
N ILE A 551 19.90 -7.76 -52.89
CA ILE A 551 20.46 -8.96 -52.22
C ILE A 551 21.97 -8.80 -52.00
N GLU A 552 22.68 -8.26 -52.98
CA GLU A 552 24.11 -7.97 -52.85
C GLU A 552 24.39 -6.85 -51.83
N GLU A 553 23.57 -5.80 -51.80
CA GLU A 553 23.63 -4.74 -50.79
C GLU A 553 23.38 -5.29 -49.38
N GLY A 554 22.38 -6.15 -49.20
CA GLY A 554 22.10 -6.83 -47.94
C GLY A 554 23.26 -7.70 -47.47
N ALA A 555 23.85 -8.48 -48.37
CA ALA A 555 25.02 -9.30 -48.05
C ALA A 555 26.24 -8.45 -47.62
N ARG A 556 26.44 -7.28 -48.26
CA ARG A 556 27.49 -6.34 -47.83
C ARG A 556 27.18 -5.69 -46.50
N LEU A 557 25.93 -5.32 -46.22
CA LEU A 557 25.55 -4.77 -44.92
C LEU A 557 25.88 -5.75 -43.78
N VAL A 558 25.60 -7.04 -43.97
CA VAL A 558 25.94 -8.08 -42.99
C VAL A 558 27.46 -8.29 -42.89
N ALA A 559 28.18 -8.24 -44.01
CA ALA A 559 29.64 -8.34 -44.02
C ALA A 559 30.32 -7.13 -43.36
N ASP A 560 29.82 -5.91 -43.58
CA ASP A 560 30.35 -4.68 -43.01
C ASP A 560 30.17 -4.63 -41.49
N ALA A 561 29.15 -5.30 -40.95
CA ALA A 561 28.95 -5.46 -39.51
C ALA A 561 30.07 -6.26 -38.81
N LEU A 562 30.90 -7.00 -39.55
CA LEU A 562 32.12 -7.66 -39.03
C LEU A 562 33.34 -6.72 -38.96
N LEU A 563 33.30 -5.58 -39.65
CA LEU A 563 34.44 -4.67 -39.70
C LEU A 563 34.50 -3.80 -38.43
N PRO A 564 35.68 -3.56 -37.85
CA PRO A 564 35.83 -2.61 -36.76
C PRO A 564 35.53 -1.18 -37.26
N PRO A 565 34.96 -0.31 -36.41
CA PRO A 565 34.61 1.04 -36.82
C PRO A 565 35.85 1.81 -37.29
N ALA A 566 35.72 2.53 -38.40
CA ALA A 566 36.77 3.43 -38.86
C ALA A 566 36.94 4.57 -37.84
N ALA A 567 38.06 4.56 -37.10
CA ALA A 567 38.34 5.55 -36.06
C ALA A 567 38.23 7.00 -36.59
N GLY A 568 37.26 7.76 -36.08
CA GLY A 568 37.25 9.21 -36.17
C GLY A 568 38.52 9.78 -35.53
N LYS A 569 39.26 10.63 -36.27
CA LYS A 569 40.54 11.22 -35.83
C LYS A 569 40.34 12.26 -34.73
N GLY A 570 40.17 11.83 -33.48
CA GLY A 570 40.41 12.66 -32.30
C GLY A 570 41.92 12.84 -32.05
N ARG A 571 42.52 13.91 -32.59
CA ARG A 571 43.93 14.28 -32.31
C ARG A 571 44.00 15.06 -30.99
N ASN A 572 44.37 14.38 -29.91
CA ASN A 572 45.14 15.00 -28.83
C ASN A 572 46.50 14.34 -28.72
N GLY A 573 47.54 15.14 -28.98
CA GLY A 573 48.91 14.68 -29.15
C GLY A 573 49.58 14.30 -27.83
N LYS A 574 50.05 13.05 -27.77
CA LYS A 574 51.40 12.73 -27.27
C LYS A 574 51.92 11.54 -28.07
N LYS A 575 52.99 11.75 -28.83
CA LYS A 575 53.71 10.72 -29.59
C LYS A 575 54.30 9.71 -28.60
N GLY A 576 53.60 8.61 -28.35
CA GLY A 576 54.14 7.38 -27.77
C GLY A 576 54.43 6.39 -28.88
N ASN A 577 55.71 6.04 -29.06
CA ASN A 577 56.16 5.04 -30.02
C ASN A 577 55.83 3.65 -29.44
N GLY A 578 54.84 2.93 -29.99
CA GLY A 578 54.45 1.61 -29.46
C GLY A 578 53.52 0.82 -30.37
N ARG A 579 54.11 -0.15 -31.09
CA ARG A 579 53.55 -1.37 -31.72
C ARG A 579 52.18 -1.31 -32.42
N LYS A 580 52.22 -1.52 -33.75
CA LYS A 580 51.15 -2.13 -34.55
C LYS A 580 50.75 -3.48 -33.93
N GLY A 581 49.64 -3.52 -33.20
CA GLY A 581 48.87 -4.73 -32.95
C GLY A 581 47.55 -4.60 -33.67
N GLY A 582 47.45 -5.18 -34.86
CA GLY A 582 46.15 -5.41 -35.49
C GLY A 582 45.42 -6.45 -34.65
N ARG A 583 44.32 -6.05 -34.02
CA ARG A 583 43.43 -7.00 -33.35
C ARG A 583 42.47 -7.47 -34.44
N GLU A 584 42.71 -8.67 -34.95
CA GLU A 584 41.79 -9.38 -35.85
C GLU A 584 40.43 -9.59 -35.14
N PRO A 585 39.30 -9.59 -35.88
CA PRO A 585 37.98 -9.86 -35.32
C PRO A 585 37.94 -11.25 -34.67
N ALA A 586 37.09 -11.44 -33.65
CA ALA A 586 36.95 -12.71 -32.95
C ALA A 586 36.54 -13.82 -33.95
N PRO A 587 37.32 -14.91 -34.14
CA PRO A 587 37.13 -15.84 -35.26
C PRO A 587 35.85 -16.69 -35.26
N ASP A 588 34.94 -16.58 -34.31
CA ASP A 588 33.82 -17.52 -34.12
C ASP A 588 32.51 -16.80 -33.70
N SER A 589 32.09 -15.75 -34.43
CA SER A 589 30.79 -15.10 -34.17
C SER A 589 29.69 -15.61 -35.11
N GLU A 590 28.43 -15.55 -34.66
CA GLU A 590 27.26 -15.91 -35.47
C GLU A 590 27.20 -15.13 -36.80
N LEU A 591 27.56 -13.84 -36.76
CA LEU A 591 27.70 -12.99 -37.94
C LEU A 591 28.75 -13.52 -38.92
N SER A 592 29.87 -14.06 -38.44
CA SER A 592 30.90 -14.66 -39.30
C SER A 592 30.37 -15.88 -40.04
N ALA A 593 29.63 -16.75 -39.34
CA ALA A 593 29.00 -17.92 -39.96
C ALA A 593 27.97 -17.53 -41.02
N ILE A 594 27.14 -16.51 -40.76
CA ILE A 594 26.17 -16.01 -41.74
C ILE A 594 26.89 -15.45 -42.99
N VAL A 595 27.99 -14.72 -42.82
CA VAL A 595 28.78 -14.19 -43.95
C VAL A 595 29.42 -15.32 -44.77
N ASP A 596 29.92 -16.38 -44.12
CA ASP A 596 30.45 -17.56 -44.80
C ASP A 596 29.36 -18.28 -45.60
N GLU A 597 28.16 -18.43 -45.05
CA GLU A 597 26.99 -19.01 -45.74
C GLU A 597 26.55 -18.17 -46.94
N LEU A 598 26.49 -16.84 -46.78
CA LEU A 598 26.17 -15.90 -47.87
C LEU A 598 27.22 -15.97 -48.99
N THR A 599 28.49 -16.16 -48.64
CA THR A 599 29.59 -16.31 -49.59
C THR A 599 29.51 -17.65 -50.32
N ALA A 600 29.17 -18.73 -49.61
CA ALA A 600 28.98 -20.06 -50.20
C ALA A 600 27.78 -20.12 -51.16
N ALA A 601 26.73 -19.34 -50.90
CA ALA A 601 25.54 -19.21 -51.74
C ALA A 601 25.72 -18.24 -52.93
N ALA A 602 26.94 -17.76 -53.20
CA ALA A 602 27.20 -16.85 -54.32
C ALA A 602 26.70 -17.41 -55.67
N GLY A 603 25.92 -16.61 -56.40
CA GLY A 603 25.28 -17.02 -57.66
C GLY A 603 23.92 -17.71 -57.51
N ASN A 604 23.42 -17.90 -56.28
CA ASN A 604 22.07 -18.36 -55.98
C ASN A 604 21.31 -17.30 -55.14
N ASP A 605 20.67 -16.36 -55.82
CA ASP A 605 20.02 -15.21 -55.18
C ASP A 605 18.82 -15.62 -54.31
N GLU A 606 18.12 -16.70 -54.65
CA GLU A 606 17.00 -17.22 -53.84
C GLU A 606 17.49 -17.69 -52.46
N GLN A 607 18.59 -18.45 -52.42
CA GLN A 607 19.19 -18.94 -51.17
C GLN A 607 19.83 -17.81 -50.36
N ARG A 608 20.49 -16.85 -51.00
CA ARG A 608 21.06 -15.68 -50.32
C ARG A 608 19.96 -14.84 -49.68
N LEU A 609 18.86 -14.61 -50.39
CA LEU A 609 17.72 -13.88 -49.86
C LEU A 609 17.07 -14.61 -48.67
N GLU A 610 16.94 -15.94 -48.72
CA GLU A 610 16.44 -16.73 -47.59
C GLU A 610 17.31 -16.58 -46.34
N ILE A 611 18.64 -16.64 -46.49
CA ILE A 611 19.59 -16.44 -45.39
C ILE A 611 19.44 -15.02 -44.82
N LEU A 612 19.41 -13.99 -45.67
CA LEU A 612 19.26 -12.61 -45.23
C LEU A 612 17.93 -12.40 -44.49
N LEU A 613 16.80 -12.88 -45.01
CA LEU A 613 15.49 -12.70 -44.37
C LEU A 613 15.25 -13.60 -43.15
N SER A 614 16.22 -14.46 -42.78
CA SER A 614 16.05 -15.39 -41.67
C SER A 614 15.99 -14.68 -40.31
N PRO A 615 15.20 -15.20 -39.35
CA PRO A 615 15.19 -14.70 -37.97
C PRO A 615 16.58 -14.72 -37.32
N ARG A 616 17.43 -15.67 -37.75
CA ARG A 616 18.83 -15.81 -37.33
C ARG A 616 19.68 -14.60 -37.73
N THR A 617 19.60 -14.17 -38.99
CA THR A 617 20.32 -12.98 -39.47
C THR A 617 19.80 -11.71 -38.81
N ALA A 618 18.48 -11.58 -38.65
CA ALA A 618 17.89 -10.45 -37.94
C ALA A 618 18.39 -10.36 -36.48
N ALA A 619 18.43 -11.48 -35.75
CA ALA A 619 18.94 -11.52 -34.38
C ALA A 619 20.44 -11.18 -34.30
N ALA A 620 21.25 -11.64 -35.26
CA ALA A 620 22.68 -11.34 -35.32
C ALA A 620 22.94 -9.84 -35.59
N MET A 621 22.18 -9.24 -36.51
CA MET A 621 22.25 -7.80 -36.78
C MET A 621 21.76 -6.96 -35.59
N GLN A 622 20.72 -7.39 -34.88
CA GLN A 622 20.29 -6.77 -33.62
C GLN A 622 21.38 -6.83 -32.54
N ALA A 623 22.04 -7.98 -32.38
CA ALA A 623 23.15 -8.13 -31.45
C ALA A 623 24.35 -7.23 -31.80
N HIS A 624 24.61 -6.99 -33.09
CA HIS A 624 25.60 -6.00 -33.53
C HIS A 624 25.21 -4.57 -33.12
N MET A 625 23.95 -4.18 -33.32
CA MET A 625 23.41 -2.88 -32.90
C MET A 625 23.31 -2.71 -31.38
N ALA A 626 23.36 -3.78 -30.60
CA ALA A 626 23.52 -3.71 -29.14
C ALA A 626 24.91 -3.20 -28.72
N THR A 627 25.88 -3.14 -29.65
CA THR A 627 27.19 -2.54 -29.39
C THR A 627 27.27 -1.10 -29.91
N PRO A 628 28.05 -0.21 -29.28
CA PRO A 628 28.25 1.15 -29.79
C PRO A 628 28.80 1.20 -31.22
N ALA A 629 29.55 0.18 -31.64
CA ALA A 629 30.11 0.09 -32.99
C ALA A 629 29.04 -0.15 -34.07
N GLY A 630 27.91 -0.79 -33.72
CA GLY A 630 26.82 -1.07 -34.65
C GLY A 630 25.75 0.03 -34.73
N ARG A 631 25.81 1.06 -33.88
CA ARG A 631 24.84 2.15 -33.85
C ARG A 631 25.26 3.30 -34.77
N GLN A 632 24.90 3.21 -36.04
CA GLN A 632 25.23 4.26 -37.01
C GLN A 632 24.48 5.57 -36.68
N PHE A 633 25.21 6.71 -36.69
CA PHE A 633 24.68 8.03 -36.34
C PHE A 633 24.03 8.11 -34.94
N ALA A 634 24.47 7.25 -34.00
CA ALA A 634 23.97 7.25 -32.64
C ALA A 634 23.96 8.66 -32.04
N SER A 635 22.79 9.08 -31.59
CA SER A 635 22.56 10.37 -30.93
C SER A 635 21.90 10.10 -29.60
N ARG A 636 22.38 10.75 -28.55
CA ARG A 636 21.86 10.60 -27.19
C ARG A 636 21.34 11.93 -26.69
N HIS A 637 20.19 11.93 -26.02
CA HIS A 637 19.70 13.11 -25.34
C HIS A 637 20.71 13.54 -24.26
N PRO A 638 21.18 14.81 -24.28
CA PRO A 638 22.37 15.21 -23.52
C PRO A 638 22.14 15.32 -22.01
N VAL A 639 20.89 15.42 -21.56
CA VAL A 639 20.53 15.53 -20.15
C VAL A 639 20.01 14.18 -19.66
N ALA A 640 20.61 13.67 -18.59
CA ALA A 640 20.05 12.57 -17.80
C ALA A 640 18.91 13.10 -16.92
N LEU A 641 17.71 12.59 -17.11
CA LEU A 641 16.50 13.01 -16.42
C LEU A 641 16.35 12.21 -15.11
N PRO A 642 16.21 12.89 -13.95
CA PRO A 642 16.10 12.20 -12.67
C PRO A 642 14.66 11.75 -12.35
N VAL A 643 14.53 10.57 -11.75
CA VAL A 643 13.28 10.03 -11.18
C VAL A 643 13.54 9.65 -9.73
N GLU A 644 12.77 10.20 -8.80
CA GLU A 644 12.84 9.81 -7.39
C GLU A 644 11.77 8.75 -7.10
N ALA A 645 12.23 7.56 -6.68
CA ALA A 645 11.39 6.45 -6.25
C ALA A 645 11.27 6.45 -4.72
N ASP A 646 10.06 6.66 -4.21
CA ASP A 646 9.73 6.58 -2.79
C ASP A 646 9.07 5.23 -2.44
N ARG A 647 8.84 4.97 -1.15
CA ARG A 647 7.91 3.93 -0.69
C ARG A 647 6.45 4.39 -0.77
N LEU A 648 5.50 3.47 -0.70
CA LEU A 648 4.06 3.75 -0.89
C LEU A 648 3.53 4.87 0.02
N ALA A 649 3.97 4.94 1.28
CA ALA A 649 3.52 5.95 2.24
C ALA A 649 3.73 7.40 1.77
N ALA A 650 4.65 7.64 0.83
CA ALA A 650 4.83 8.97 0.24
C ALA A 650 3.65 9.38 -0.67
N ARG A 651 2.86 8.42 -1.16
CA ARG A 651 1.70 8.60 -2.06
C ARG A 651 0.37 8.24 -1.41
N TYR A 652 0.36 7.27 -0.49
CA TYR A 652 -0.85 6.78 0.18
C TYR A 652 -0.61 6.54 1.66
N ALA A 653 -1.34 7.27 2.50
CA ALA A 653 -1.36 7.10 3.95
C ALA A 653 -2.52 7.90 4.55
N SER A 654 -3.03 7.43 5.68
CA SER A 654 -4.00 8.15 6.51
C SER A 654 -3.31 8.60 7.81
N TRP A 655 -3.29 9.91 8.09
CA TRP A 655 -2.55 10.50 9.21
C TRP A 655 -3.47 10.95 10.35
N TYR A 656 -3.08 10.64 11.59
CA TYR A 656 -3.76 11.10 12.80
C TYR A 656 -2.79 11.94 13.64
N GLU A 657 -3.10 13.22 13.81
CA GLU A 657 -2.33 14.16 14.63
C GLU A 657 -2.88 14.22 16.05
N LEU A 658 -2.00 14.11 17.06
CA LEU A 658 -2.37 14.30 18.46
C LEU A 658 -1.27 14.99 19.28
N PHE A 659 -1.65 15.44 20.47
CA PHE A 659 -0.74 15.93 21.50
C PHE A 659 -0.51 14.84 22.56
N PRO A 660 0.70 14.26 22.67
CA PRO A 660 0.97 13.21 23.65
C PRO A 660 0.60 13.61 25.09
N ARG A 661 0.86 14.88 25.44
CA ARG A 661 0.54 15.45 26.76
C ARG A 661 -0.94 15.44 27.16
N SER A 662 -1.86 15.25 26.23
CA SER A 662 -3.29 15.22 26.50
C SER A 662 -3.89 13.80 26.53
N GLN A 663 -3.07 12.77 26.30
CA GLN A 663 -3.58 11.40 26.21
C GLN A 663 -3.82 10.74 27.58
N SER A 664 -3.57 11.46 28.67
CA SER A 664 -3.87 11.05 30.05
C SER A 664 -5.36 10.87 30.35
N ASN A 665 -6.23 11.44 29.51
CA ASN A 665 -7.66 11.65 29.74
C ASN A 665 -7.98 12.44 31.04
N ASP A 666 -7.05 13.25 31.52
CA ASP A 666 -7.21 14.10 32.70
C ASP A 666 -6.56 15.47 32.45
N GLU A 667 -7.36 16.55 32.51
CA GLU A 667 -6.89 17.92 32.27
C GLU A 667 -5.91 18.43 33.35
N GLN A 668 -5.79 17.73 34.49
CA GLN A 668 -4.88 18.07 35.58
C GLN A 668 -3.59 17.22 35.57
N ARG A 669 -3.49 16.23 34.68
CA ARG A 669 -2.33 15.33 34.57
C ARG A 669 -1.76 15.39 33.16
N HIS A 670 -0.48 15.75 33.06
CA HIS A 670 0.26 15.63 31.81
C HIS A 670 0.34 14.16 31.38
N GLY A 671 0.06 13.89 30.10
CA GLY A 671 0.16 12.57 29.49
C GLY A 671 1.61 12.13 29.27
N THR A 672 1.82 10.82 29.26
CA THR A 672 3.10 10.15 29.01
C THR A 672 3.07 9.37 27.70
N PHE A 673 4.20 8.85 27.24
CA PHE A 673 4.20 7.93 26.09
C PHE A 673 3.39 6.65 26.33
N ASP A 674 3.32 6.14 27.56
CA ASP A 674 2.48 4.98 27.88
C ASP A 674 0.97 5.30 27.76
N ASP A 675 0.56 6.53 28.06
CA ASP A 675 -0.82 6.99 27.81
C ASP A 675 -1.13 7.03 26.30
N VAL A 676 -0.15 7.35 25.45
CA VAL A 676 -0.29 7.26 23.98
C VAL A 676 -0.43 5.80 23.54
N ILE A 677 0.37 4.88 24.11
CA ILE A 677 0.29 3.44 23.82
C ILE A 677 -1.14 2.92 24.03
N ALA A 678 -1.79 3.33 25.12
CA ALA A 678 -3.18 2.96 25.40
C ALA A 678 -4.18 3.42 24.33
N ARG A 679 -3.84 4.45 23.54
CA ARG A 679 -4.71 5.00 22.48
C ARG A 679 -4.49 4.33 21.11
N LEU A 680 -3.36 3.67 20.88
CA LEU A 680 -3.01 3.06 19.59
C LEU A 680 -4.08 2.10 19.03
N PRO A 681 -4.71 1.21 19.83
CA PRO A 681 -5.71 0.29 19.30
C PRO A 681 -6.91 1.01 18.66
N ALA A 682 -7.38 2.11 19.28
CA ALA A 682 -8.50 2.88 18.76
C ALA A 682 -8.14 3.67 17.50
N ILE A 683 -6.93 4.24 17.45
CA ILE A 683 -6.41 4.94 16.26
C ILE A 683 -6.27 3.96 15.10
N ARG A 684 -5.73 2.76 15.36
CA ARG A 684 -5.61 1.72 14.34
C ARG A 684 -6.98 1.19 13.88
N ALA A 685 -7.96 1.06 14.78
CA ALA A 685 -9.33 0.69 14.43
C ALA A 685 -10.03 1.73 13.55
N MET A 686 -9.60 2.99 13.58
CA MET A 686 -10.01 4.02 12.60
C MET A 686 -9.33 3.89 11.24
N GLY A 687 -8.36 2.98 11.07
CA GLY A 687 -7.68 2.74 9.81
C GLY A 687 -6.58 3.76 9.48
N PHE A 688 -6.00 4.40 10.50
CA PHE A 688 -4.82 5.26 10.31
C PHE A 688 -3.54 4.43 10.16
N ASP A 689 -2.58 5.00 9.43
CA ASP A 689 -1.27 4.41 9.12
C ASP A 689 -0.12 5.20 9.77
N VAL A 690 -0.32 6.50 10.00
CA VAL A 690 0.69 7.41 10.56
C VAL A 690 0.14 8.14 11.77
N LEU A 691 0.89 8.09 12.87
CA LEU A 691 0.66 8.86 14.08
C LEU A 691 1.62 10.05 14.12
N TYR A 692 1.07 11.26 14.00
CA TYR A 692 1.83 12.50 13.94
C TYR A 692 1.78 13.22 15.30
N PHE A 693 2.94 13.55 15.85
CA PHE A 693 3.06 14.33 17.07
C PHE A 693 3.52 15.75 16.78
N THR A 694 2.89 16.71 17.47
CA THR A 694 3.50 18.02 17.73
C THR A 694 4.83 17.87 18.47
N PRO A 695 5.69 18.92 18.54
CA PRO A 695 7.02 18.78 19.13
C PRO A 695 7.00 18.13 20.53
N ILE A 696 7.85 17.13 20.73
CA ILE A 696 7.94 16.32 21.96
C ILE A 696 9.10 16.74 22.88
N HIS A 697 9.65 17.92 22.64
CA HIS A 697 10.85 18.45 23.27
C HIS A 697 10.52 19.30 24.52
N PRO A 698 11.49 19.61 25.39
CA PRO A 698 11.32 20.59 26.47
C PRO A 698 10.76 21.92 25.96
N ILE A 699 9.89 22.55 26.76
CA ILE A 699 9.21 23.81 26.41
C ILE A 699 9.73 24.97 27.27
N GLY A 700 10.11 26.06 26.62
CA GLY A 700 10.63 27.27 27.29
C GLY A 700 9.69 27.85 28.35
N ARG A 701 10.26 28.49 29.36
CA ARG A 701 9.56 29.17 30.46
C ARG A 701 9.51 30.69 30.22
N THR A 702 10.55 31.26 29.61
CA THR A 702 10.64 32.68 29.28
C THR A 702 9.65 33.03 28.18
N HIS A 703 8.81 34.04 28.44
CA HIS A 703 7.72 34.48 27.54
C HIS A 703 6.73 33.38 27.14
N ARG A 704 6.64 32.30 27.94
CA ARG A 704 5.70 31.20 27.71
C ARG A 704 4.27 31.73 27.56
N LYS A 705 3.60 31.27 26.52
CA LYS A 705 2.18 31.56 26.28
C LYS A 705 1.28 30.75 27.20
N GLY A 706 0.26 31.41 27.76
CA GLY A 706 -0.79 30.79 28.56
C GLY A 706 -1.99 30.37 27.71
N ARG A 707 -3.03 29.86 28.38
CA ARG A 707 -4.31 29.44 27.75
C ARG A 707 -4.85 30.47 26.76
N ASN A 708 -5.48 30.00 25.68
CA ASN A 708 -6.03 30.83 24.61
C ASN A 708 -5.03 31.85 24.02
N ASN A 709 -3.77 31.44 23.85
CA ASN A 709 -2.70 32.27 23.28
C ASN A 709 -2.44 33.56 24.10
N SER A 710 -2.65 33.50 25.43
CA SER A 710 -2.33 34.60 26.34
C SER A 710 -0.83 34.89 26.34
N LEU A 711 -0.45 36.17 26.35
CA LEU A 711 0.96 36.59 26.47
C LEU A 711 1.56 36.32 27.87
N ARG A 712 0.74 35.90 28.83
CA ARG A 712 1.17 35.54 30.18
C ARG A 712 0.65 34.15 30.52
N ALA A 713 1.57 33.24 30.81
CA ALA A 713 1.28 31.93 31.38
C ALA A 713 1.09 32.01 32.89
N GLU A 714 0.07 31.32 33.41
CA GLU A 714 -0.13 31.12 34.84
C GLU A 714 0.66 29.90 35.33
N PRO A 715 0.92 29.75 36.65
CA PRO A 715 1.54 28.54 37.19
C PRO A 715 0.77 27.28 36.78
N GLY A 716 1.45 26.33 36.15
CA GLY A 716 0.85 25.09 35.66
C GLY A 716 0.40 25.12 34.19
N ASP A 717 0.45 26.28 33.51
CA ASP A 717 0.21 26.30 32.07
C ASP A 717 1.34 25.58 31.31
N PRO A 718 1.01 24.60 30.45
CA PRO A 718 2.01 23.77 29.78
C PRO A 718 2.73 24.50 28.64
N GLY A 719 2.21 25.64 28.17
CA GLY A 719 2.79 26.40 27.08
C GLY A 719 2.62 25.78 25.69
N SER A 720 3.20 26.42 24.68
CA SER A 720 3.22 25.94 23.29
C SER A 720 4.32 24.90 23.08
N PRO A 721 4.05 23.70 22.55
CA PRO A 721 5.09 22.73 22.19
C PRO A 721 6.11 23.27 21.18
N TYR A 722 5.69 24.23 20.35
CA TYR A 722 6.55 24.87 19.35
C TYR A 722 7.57 25.84 19.96
N ALA A 723 7.48 26.18 21.25
CA ALA A 723 8.50 26.93 21.98
C ALA A 723 9.62 26.02 22.49
N ILE A 724 10.30 25.37 21.55
CA ILE A 724 11.28 24.29 21.78
C ILE A 724 12.50 24.83 22.52
N GLY A 725 12.88 24.15 23.60
CA GLY A 725 14.11 24.39 24.35
C GLY A 725 13.87 24.87 25.76
N GLY A 726 14.56 24.24 26.71
CA GLY A 726 14.65 24.66 28.11
C GLY A 726 16.01 24.25 28.70
N GLU A 727 16.17 24.41 30.02
CA GLU A 727 17.38 23.94 30.71
C GLU A 727 17.59 22.43 30.56
N GLU A 728 16.50 21.70 30.31
CA GLU A 728 16.46 20.24 30.17
C GLU A 728 16.92 19.72 28.80
N GLY A 729 17.04 20.58 27.79
CA GLY A 729 17.51 20.22 26.45
C GLY A 729 16.80 20.93 25.30
N GLY A 730 17.19 20.58 24.07
CA GLY A 730 16.72 21.17 22.82
C GLY A 730 15.98 20.19 21.91
N HIS A 731 16.24 20.27 20.60
CA HIS A 731 15.56 19.49 19.56
C HIS A 731 15.89 17.99 19.56
N ASP A 732 16.91 17.57 20.28
CA ASP A 732 17.38 16.18 20.47
C ASP A 732 17.08 15.66 21.88
N ALA A 733 16.24 16.36 22.64
CA ALA A 733 15.79 15.97 23.97
C ALA A 733 14.29 15.67 24.00
N LEU A 734 13.87 14.86 24.97
CA LEU A 734 12.48 14.57 25.27
C LEU A 734 11.97 15.47 26.41
N HIS A 735 10.73 15.93 26.33
CA HIS A 735 10.09 16.64 27.42
C HIS A 735 10.03 15.73 28.67
N PRO A 736 10.53 16.15 29.85
CA PRO A 736 10.65 15.26 31.01
C PRO A 736 9.34 14.61 31.46
N GLU A 737 8.21 15.30 31.33
CA GLU A 737 6.89 14.77 31.69
C GLU A 737 6.32 13.76 30.67
N LEU A 738 6.86 13.69 29.45
CA LEU A 738 6.46 12.66 28.48
C LEU A 738 7.12 11.30 28.77
N GLY A 739 8.34 11.34 29.32
CA GLY A 739 9.13 10.17 29.67
C GLY A 739 10.59 10.27 29.18
N THR A 740 11.20 9.10 29.08
CA THR A 740 12.60 8.86 28.70
C THR A 740 12.69 8.28 27.28
N PHE A 741 13.91 8.13 26.76
CA PHE A 741 14.13 7.45 25.48
C PHE A 741 13.71 5.97 25.50
N ASP A 742 13.74 5.32 26.66
CA ASP A 742 13.25 3.95 26.82
C ASP A 742 11.73 3.90 26.67
N ASP A 743 11.02 4.90 27.19
CA ASP A 743 9.58 5.05 27.04
C ASP A 743 9.21 5.37 25.58
N PHE A 744 9.99 6.23 24.92
CA PHE A 744 9.82 6.52 23.49
C PHE A 744 10.04 5.28 22.62
N ARG A 745 11.06 4.47 22.92
CA ARG A 745 11.32 3.21 22.22
C ARG A 745 10.19 2.20 22.42
N ARG A 746 9.61 2.11 23.63
CA ARG A 746 8.39 1.29 23.85
C ARG A 746 7.23 1.76 22.98
N LEU A 747 7.03 3.07 22.87
CA LEU A 747 6.00 3.63 21.98
C LEU A 747 6.26 3.31 20.51
N CYS A 748 7.49 3.47 20.00
CA CYS A 748 7.85 3.09 18.63
C CYS A 748 7.54 1.62 18.36
N ASN A 749 7.93 0.73 19.27
CA ASN A 749 7.69 -0.71 19.14
C ASN A 749 6.19 -1.04 19.18
N ALA A 750 5.42 -0.41 20.08
CA ALA A 750 3.98 -0.61 20.17
C ALA A 750 3.26 -0.08 18.91
N ALA A 751 3.66 1.09 18.39
CA ALA A 751 3.14 1.64 17.15
C ALA A 751 3.41 0.69 15.96
N ALA A 752 4.64 0.21 15.81
CA ALA A 752 5.01 -0.75 14.78
C ALA A 752 4.21 -2.07 14.87
N ALA A 753 3.97 -2.58 16.09
CA ALA A 753 3.15 -3.76 16.33
C ALA A 753 1.66 -3.57 15.93
N HIS A 754 1.19 -2.32 15.93
CA HIS A 754 -0.13 -1.93 15.41
C HIS A 754 -0.12 -1.55 13.92
N GLY A 755 1.04 -1.56 13.26
CA GLY A 755 1.20 -1.11 11.87
C GLY A 755 1.07 0.40 11.70
N LEU A 756 1.45 1.17 12.73
CA LEU A 756 1.49 2.63 12.74
C LEU A 756 2.94 3.11 12.66
N GLU A 757 3.20 4.07 11.78
CA GLU A 757 4.47 4.80 11.75
C GLU A 757 4.37 6.10 12.55
N ILE A 758 5.45 6.49 13.22
CA ILE A 758 5.52 7.77 13.92
C ILE A 758 6.06 8.85 12.99
N ALA A 759 5.35 9.99 12.94
CA ALA A 759 5.82 11.22 12.33
C ALA A 759 6.08 12.28 13.40
N LEU A 760 7.24 12.92 13.36
CA LEU A 760 7.58 14.02 14.27
C LEU A 760 7.51 15.37 13.56
N ASP A 761 7.03 16.37 14.29
CA ASP A 761 7.19 17.76 13.89
C ASP A 761 8.68 18.17 13.93
N PHE A 762 9.15 18.82 12.87
CA PHE A 762 10.45 19.45 12.79
C PHE A 762 10.29 20.96 12.58
N ALA A 763 10.27 21.70 13.69
CA ALA A 763 10.16 23.15 13.71
C ALA A 763 11.52 23.80 13.98
N ILE A 764 12.09 24.47 12.97
CA ILE A 764 13.38 25.18 13.12
C ILE A 764 13.15 26.54 13.76
N GLN A 765 13.17 26.57 15.09
CA GLN A 765 13.05 27.75 15.95
C GLN A 765 13.42 27.39 17.40
N CYS A 766 13.69 28.39 18.22
CA CYS A 766 14.12 28.18 19.60
C CYS A 766 13.31 29.04 20.56
N SER A 767 12.98 28.54 21.73
CA SER A 767 12.59 29.40 22.85
C SER A 767 13.79 30.24 23.31
N PRO A 768 13.58 31.34 24.06
CA PRO A 768 14.68 32.10 24.66
C PRO A 768 15.55 31.29 25.64
N ASP A 769 15.05 30.14 26.13
CA ASP A 769 15.74 29.28 27.09
C ASP A 769 16.46 28.10 26.41
N HIS A 770 16.41 27.99 25.08
CA HIS A 770 17.03 26.89 24.36
C HIS A 770 18.57 26.92 24.52
N PRO A 771 19.25 25.77 24.78
CA PRO A 771 20.69 25.74 25.05
C PRO A 771 21.56 26.40 23.98
N TRP A 772 21.20 26.28 22.69
CA TRP A 772 21.88 26.95 21.59
C TRP A 772 22.01 28.48 21.74
N LEU A 773 21.14 29.16 22.46
CA LEU A 773 21.28 30.62 22.68
C LEU A 773 22.49 30.97 23.55
N LYS A 774 22.82 30.06 24.47
CA LYS A 774 23.99 30.18 25.34
C LYS A 774 25.24 29.61 24.69
N ASP A 775 25.11 28.44 24.07
CA ASP A 775 26.24 27.66 23.56
C ASP A 775 26.69 28.11 22.16
N HIS A 776 25.75 28.64 21.36
CA HIS A 776 25.93 29.09 19.98
C HIS A 776 25.23 30.43 19.68
N PRO A 777 25.54 31.51 20.41
CA PRO A 777 24.92 32.82 20.16
C PRO A 777 25.16 33.32 18.73
N GLU A 778 26.24 32.88 18.07
CA GLU A 778 26.55 33.18 16.68
C GLU A 778 25.54 32.61 15.66
N TRP A 779 24.67 31.69 16.06
CA TRP A 779 23.59 31.17 15.21
C TRP A 779 22.36 32.08 15.18
N PHE A 780 22.36 33.21 15.90
CA PHE A 780 21.21 34.08 16.03
C PHE A 780 21.55 35.52 15.63
N ALA A 781 20.57 36.20 15.01
CA ALA A 781 20.72 37.60 14.65
C ALA A 781 20.35 38.51 15.82
N HIS A 782 21.36 39.05 16.50
CA HIS A 782 21.18 40.03 17.59
C HIS A 782 20.94 41.44 17.05
N ARG A 783 20.04 42.18 17.70
CA ARG A 783 19.85 43.60 17.48
C ARG A 783 21.05 44.40 18.03
N PRO A 784 21.22 45.67 17.64
CA PRO A 784 22.31 46.51 18.14
C PRO A 784 22.35 46.67 19.67
N ASP A 785 21.23 46.49 20.36
CA ASP A 785 21.13 46.51 21.82
C ASP A 785 21.38 45.14 22.49
N GLY A 786 21.74 44.12 21.70
CA GLY A 786 21.98 42.74 22.13
C GLY A 786 20.71 41.88 22.22
N SER A 787 19.52 42.46 22.12
CA SER A 787 18.26 41.72 22.20
C SER A 787 17.97 40.92 20.91
N LEU A 788 17.11 39.90 21.02
CA LEU A 788 16.69 39.09 19.88
C LEU A 788 15.32 39.54 19.37
N ARG A 789 15.11 39.40 18.05
CA ARG A 789 13.78 39.59 17.46
C ARG A 789 13.02 38.27 17.57
N TYR A 790 11.85 38.33 18.20
CA TYR A 790 10.90 37.21 18.21
C TYR A 790 10.42 36.88 16.79
N ALA A 791 10.02 35.63 16.57
CA ALA A 791 9.54 35.19 15.26
C ALA A 791 8.16 35.78 14.93
N GLU A 792 7.91 36.03 13.65
CA GLU A 792 6.63 36.55 13.14
C GLU A 792 6.29 35.83 11.83
N ASN A 793 5.02 35.48 11.64
CA ASN A 793 4.45 35.14 10.34
C ASN A 793 3.21 36.03 10.13
N PRO A 794 3.39 37.27 9.63
CA PRO A 794 2.37 38.30 9.69
C PRO A 794 0.99 37.83 9.17
N PRO A 795 -0.10 38.03 9.93
CA PRO A 795 -0.20 38.85 11.14
C PRO A 795 0.12 38.13 12.47
N LYS A 796 0.49 36.85 12.46
CA LYS A 796 0.80 36.07 13.68
C LYS A 796 2.15 36.51 14.28
N LYS A 797 2.18 36.67 15.60
CA LYS A 797 3.37 36.96 16.41
C LYS A 797 3.63 35.84 17.40
N TYR A 798 4.91 35.50 17.56
CA TYR A 798 5.36 34.40 18.40
C TYR A 798 6.44 34.90 19.37
N GLU A 799 5.98 35.58 20.42
CA GLU A 799 6.83 36.19 21.45
C GLU A 799 7.63 35.17 22.28
N ASP A 800 7.21 33.91 22.24
CA ASP A 800 7.79 32.75 22.91
C ASP A 800 8.93 32.08 22.14
N ILE A 801 9.26 32.55 20.93
CA ILE A 801 10.31 31.95 20.08
C ILE A 801 11.15 32.97 19.32
N VAL A 802 12.37 32.56 18.97
CA VAL A 802 13.35 33.26 18.13
C VAL A 802 13.79 32.37 16.97
N ASN A 803 14.18 33.00 15.86
CA ASN A 803 14.67 32.30 14.67
C ASN A 803 16.20 32.28 14.62
N VAL A 804 16.74 31.18 14.09
CA VAL A 804 18.16 31.06 13.74
C VAL A 804 18.49 31.88 12.47
N ASP A 805 19.75 32.30 12.35
CA ASP A 805 20.31 32.94 11.17
C ASP A 805 21.01 31.91 10.27
N PHE A 806 20.29 31.46 9.24
CA PHE A 806 20.81 30.48 8.26
C PHE A 806 22.04 30.96 7.50
N TYR A 807 22.32 32.26 7.47
CA TYR A 807 23.47 32.85 6.78
C TYR A 807 24.44 33.53 7.74
N ALA A 808 24.45 33.09 9.01
CA ALA A 808 25.46 33.47 9.98
C ALA A 808 26.88 33.31 9.38
N ALA A 809 27.77 34.24 9.71
CA ALA A 809 29.09 34.32 9.10
C ALA A 809 29.86 32.98 9.24
N PRO A 810 30.52 32.48 8.19
CA PRO A 810 31.27 31.23 8.26
C PRO A 810 32.30 31.25 9.40
N PRO A 811 32.47 30.14 10.15
CA PRO A 811 31.90 28.81 9.92
C PRO A 811 30.50 28.58 10.52
N ALA A 812 29.93 29.55 11.24
CA ALA A 812 28.72 29.38 12.05
C ALA A 812 27.51 28.91 11.24
N GLY A 813 27.23 29.52 10.08
CA GLY A 813 26.11 29.12 9.23
C GLY A 813 26.21 27.67 8.74
N ALA A 814 27.41 27.19 8.39
CA ALA A 814 27.61 25.80 7.99
C ALA A 814 27.42 24.82 9.16
N ALA A 815 27.91 25.17 10.35
CA ALA A 815 27.72 24.39 11.56
C ALA A 815 26.23 24.31 11.95
N LEU A 816 25.48 25.40 11.82
CA LEU A 816 24.03 25.42 12.04
C LEU A 816 23.30 24.48 11.07
N TRP A 817 23.62 24.53 9.77
CA TRP A 817 22.99 23.65 8.77
C TRP A 817 23.26 22.17 9.09
N GLN A 818 24.49 21.86 9.49
CA GLN A 818 24.89 20.51 9.93
C GLN A 818 24.12 20.08 11.18
N ALA A 819 24.05 20.93 12.21
CA ALA A 819 23.33 20.65 13.45
C ALA A 819 21.84 20.35 13.20
N LEU A 820 21.18 21.16 12.37
CA LEU A 820 19.77 20.94 11.99
C LEU A 820 19.57 19.61 11.24
N ARG A 821 20.50 19.25 10.36
CA ARG A 821 20.50 17.95 9.69
C ARG A 821 20.75 16.81 10.67
N ASP A 822 21.67 16.97 11.62
CA ASP A 822 22.01 15.98 12.64
C ASP A 822 20.85 15.71 13.60
N VAL A 823 19.99 16.71 13.88
CA VAL A 823 18.73 16.50 14.63
C VAL A 823 17.80 15.53 13.89
N VAL A 824 17.61 15.70 12.58
CA VAL A 824 16.78 14.79 11.78
C VAL A 824 17.38 13.39 11.77
N MET A 825 18.70 13.29 11.61
CA MET A 825 19.42 12.00 11.66
C MET A 825 19.30 11.33 13.02
N PHE A 826 19.40 12.10 14.12
CA PHE A 826 19.25 11.59 15.47
C PHE A 826 17.89 10.90 15.66
N TRP A 827 16.80 11.55 15.26
CA TRP A 827 15.46 10.94 15.35
C TRP A 827 15.27 9.78 14.37
N ALA A 828 15.91 9.83 13.20
CA ALA A 828 15.96 8.68 12.30
C ALA A 828 16.66 7.49 12.96
N ASP A 829 17.79 7.67 13.61
CA ASP A 829 18.47 6.60 14.35
C ASP A 829 17.61 6.06 15.52
N HIS A 830 16.60 6.83 15.98
CA HIS A 830 15.59 6.41 16.97
C HIS A 830 14.28 5.84 16.37
N GLY A 831 14.29 5.47 15.09
CA GLY A 831 13.18 4.77 14.43
C GLY A 831 12.13 5.68 13.76
N VAL A 832 12.30 7.00 13.77
CA VAL A 832 11.39 7.92 13.07
C VAL A 832 11.77 8.00 11.60
N ARG A 833 10.81 7.80 10.69
CA ARG A 833 11.06 7.87 9.23
C ARG A 833 10.24 8.96 8.53
N ILE A 834 9.46 9.71 9.28
CA ILE A 834 8.55 10.71 8.74
C ILE A 834 8.71 12.00 9.54
N PHE A 835 8.95 13.10 8.82
CA PHE A 835 9.09 14.42 9.42
C PHE A 835 8.09 15.39 8.79
N ARG A 836 7.18 15.92 9.61
CA ARG A 836 6.33 17.06 9.25
C ARG A 836 7.13 18.32 9.52
N VAL A 837 7.52 19.03 8.47
CA VAL A 837 8.38 20.20 8.59
C VAL A 837 7.51 21.45 8.72
N ASP A 838 7.70 22.19 9.80
CA ASP A 838 6.95 23.41 10.11
C ASP A 838 7.42 24.61 9.28
N ASN A 839 6.47 25.26 8.59
CA ASN A 839 6.69 26.49 7.83
C ASN A 839 7.98 26.51 6.98
N PRO A 840 8.30 25.50 6.14
CA PRO A 840 9.57 25.41 5.41
C PRO A 840 9.77 26.58 4.43
N HIS A 841 8.69 27.22 3.99
CA HIS A 841 8.72 28.40 3.13
C HIS A 841 9.35 29.65 3.77
N THR A 842 9.58 29.64 5.08
CA THR A 842 10.28 30.71 5.82
C THR A 842 11.78 30.48 5.95
N LYS A 843 12.27 29.30 5.51
CA LYS A 843 13.68 28.89 5.58
C LYS A 843 14.27 28.83 4.16
N PRO A 844 15.61 28.92 3.99
CA PRO A 844 16.22 28.99 2.65
C PRO A 844 15.99 27.75 1.79
N LEU A 845 15.66 27.96 0.52
CA LEU A 845 15.49 26.87 -0.46
C LEU A 845 16.74 25.99 -0.64
N PRO A 846 17.98 26.54 -0.75
CA PRO A 846 19.17 25.70 -0.90
C PRO A 846 19.45 24.81 0.32
N PHE A 847 19.06 25.26 1.53
CA PHE A 847 19.17 24.44 2.73
C PHE A 847 18.30 23.19 2.63
N TRP A 848 17.03 23.34 2.20
CA TRP A 848 16.14 22.19 2.02
C TRP A 848 16.60 21.24 0.93
N GLU A 849 17.04 21.76 -0.22
CA GLU A 849 17.58 20.94 -1.32
C GLU A 849 18.77 20.09 -0.83
N TRP A 850 19.69 20.71 -0.07
CA TRP A 850 20.85 20.02 0.50
C TRP A 850 20.47 19.03 1.61
N MET A 851 19.74 19.47 2.63
CA MET A 851 19.45 18.66 3.82
C MET A 851 18.63 17.41 3.46
N ILE A 852 17.61 17.56 2.61
CA ILE A 852 16.77 16.42 2.22
C ILE A 852 17.56 15.41 1.40
N ALA A 853 18.37 15.87 0.44
CA ALA A 853 19.22 15.00 -0.36
C ALA A 853 20.24 14.26 0.52
N ASP A 854 20.82 14.94 1.49
CA ASP A 854 21.82 14.42 2.41
C ASP A 854 21.24 13.41 3.42
N VAL A 855 20.05 13.66 3.97
CA VAL A 855 19.32 12.68 4.81
C VAL A 855 18.92 11.45 3.99
N ARG A 856 18.33 11.63 2.80
CA ARG A 856 17.86 10.52 1.96
C ARG A 856 19.00 9.70 1.34
N ALA A 857 20.20 10.26 1.21
CA ALA A 857 21.40 9.49 0.88
C ALA A 857 21.79 8.49 1.98
N ARG A 858 21.27 8.63 3.21
CA ARG A 858 21.54 7.72 4.34
C ARG A 858 20.31 6.91 4.77
N HIS A 859 19.14 7.53 4.75
CA HIS A 859 17.84 6.92 5.03
C HIS A 859 16.88 7.20 3.86
N PRO A 860 17.01 6.45 2.74
CA PRO A 860 16.26 6.72 1.51
C PRO A 860 14.74 6.52 1.64
N ASP A 861 14.31 5.84 2.70
CA ASP A 861 12.92 5.62 3.12
C ASP A 861 12.30 6.82 3.87
N THR A 862 13.08 7.87 4.16
CA THR A 862 12.61 9.06 4.88
C THR A 862 11.65 9.92 4.05
N ILE A 863 10.51 10.29 4.67
CA ILE A 863 9.47 11.13 4.10
C ILE A 863 9.46 12.51 4.77
N PHE A 864 9.43 13.57 3.96
CA PHE A 864 9.25 14.94 4.42
C PHE A 864 7.92 15.52 3.94
N LEU A 865 7.08 15.97 4.88
CA LEU A 865 5.84 16.68 4.61
C LEU A 865 6.07 18.19 4.79
N ALA A 866 5.87 18.98 3.73
CA ALA A 866 5.97 20.43 3.79
C ALA A 866 4.67 21.08 4.28
N GLU A 867 4.67 21.68 5.47
CA GLU A 867 3.58 22.56 5.91
C GLU A 867 3.74 23.98 5.34
N ALA A 868 3.40 24.15 4.07
CA ALA A 868 3.62 25.40 3.36
C ALA A 868 2.31 26.04 2.89
N PHE A 869 1.58 26.71 3.78
CA PHE A 869 0.44 27.56 3.41
C PHE A 869 0.91 28.93 2.90
N THR A 870 1.49 28.94 1.70
CA THR A 870 2.08 30.12 1.06
C THR A 870 1.58 30.27 -0.37
N ARG A 871 2.24 31.04 -1.25
CA ARG A 871 1.84 31.19 -2.68
C ARG A 871 2.14 29.91 -3.49
N PRO A 872 1.38 29.61 -4.56
CA PRO A 872 1.48 28.34 -5.29
C PRO A 872 2.90 28.01 -5.82
N LYS A 873 3.59 29.01 -6.38
CA LYS A 873 4.96 28.82 -6.93
C LYS A 873 5.97 28.37 -5.86
N MET A 874 5.82 28.86 -4.63
CA MET A 874 6.70 28.47 -3.53
C MET A 874 6.39 27.04 -3.06
N MET A 875 5.10 26.68 -2.97
CA MET A 875 4.68 25.31 -2.65
C MET A 875 5.20 24.31 -3.68
N ALA A 876 4.99 24.60 -4.96
CA ALA A 876 5.49 23.77 -6.06
C ALA A 876 7.03 23.67 -6.02
N ARG A 877 7.73 24.77 -5.71
CA ARG A 877 9.19 24.75 -5.58
C ARG A 877 9.66 23.83 -4.46
N LEU A 878 9.02 23.85 -3.28
CA LEU A 878 9.40 22.96 -2.18
C LEU A 878 9.26 21.47 -2.56
N ALA A 879 8.16 21.09 -3.22
CA ALA A 879 7.99 19.71 -3.71
C ALA A 879 9.11 19.29 -4.69
N LYS A 880 9.48 20.19 -5.63
CA LYS A 880 10.60 19.98 -6.57
C LYS A 880 11.95 19.77 -5.87
N LEU A 881 12.18 20.44 -4.73
CA LEU A 881 13.47 20.40 -4.02
C LEU A 881 13.73 19.10 -3.25
N GLY A 882 12.69 18.34 -2.90
CA GLY A 882 12.90 17.15 -2.08
C GLY A 882 11.70 16.69 -1.28
N PHE A 883 10.79 17.60 -0.91
CA PHE A 883 9.63 17.25 -0.09
C PHE A 883 8.75 16.19 -0.76
N SER A 884 8.55 15.08 -0.07
CA SER A 884 7.81 13.91 -0.54
C SER A 884 6.30 14.18 -0.62
N GLN A 885 5.80 15.04 0.26
CA GLN A 885 4.39 15.39 0.44
C GLN A 885 4.24 16.89 0.70
N SER A 886 3.06 17.45 0.44
CA SER A 886 2.80 18.88 0.65
C SER A 886 1.40 19.11 1.21
N TYR A 887 1.28 19.91 2.27
CA TYR A 887 0.01 20.51 2.64
C TYR A 887 -0.55 21.36 1.49
N THR A 888 -1.86 21.63 1.53
CA THR A 888 -2.62 22.15 0.39
C THR A 888 -3.61 23.23 0.79
N TYR A 889 -4.26 23.85 -0.19
CA TYR A 889 -5.35 24.79 0.09
C TYR A 889 -6.71 24.14 0.34
N PHE A 890 -6.74 22.82 0.56
CA PHE A 890 -7.97 22.04 0.65
C PHE A 890 -9.00 22.64 1.62
N THR A 891 -8.58 23.05 2.82
CA THR A 891 -9.44 23.66 3.86
C THR A 891 -10.15 24.93 3.41
N TRP A 892 -9.60 25.66 2.42
CA TRP A 892 -10.16 26.87 1.83
C TRP A 892 -10.77 26.64 0.44
N ARG A 893 -11.07 25.39 0.06
CA ARG A 893 -11.82 25.04 -1.14
C ARG A 893 -13.07 24.27 -0.70
N ASN A 894 -14.24 24.89 -0.78
CA ASN A 894 -15.47 24.37 -0.20
C ASN A 894 -16.60 24.25 -1.21
N THR A 895 -16.61 25.10 -2.23
CA THR A 895 -17.63 25.09 -3.29
C THR A 895 -17.23 24.16 -4.45
N LYS A 896 -18.21 23.75 -5.25
CA LYS A 896 -18.02 22.85 -6.39
C LYS A 896 -16.95 23.35 -7.37
N TRP A 897 -16.99 24.64 -7.72
CA TRP A 897 -16.04 25.22 -8.67
C TRP A 897 -14.63 25.29 -8.08
N GLU A 898 -14.49 25.70 -6.81
CA GLU A 898 -13.20 25.76 -6.10
C GLU A 898 -12.51 24.39 -6.07
N LEU A 899 -13.26 23.35 -5.72
CA LEU A 899 -12.76 21.98 -5.67
C LEU A 899 -12.39 21.47 -7.07
N THR A 900 -13.25 21.71 -8.07
CA THR A 900 -13.02 21.25 -9.44
C THR A 900 -11.78 21.91 -10.05
N GLU A 901 -11.63 23.23 -9.91
CA GLU A 901 -10.48 23.97 -10.41
C GLU A 901 -9.19 23.50 -9.75
N TYR A 902 -9.17 23.43 -8.41
CA TYR A 902 -7.97 23.08 -7.67
C TYR A 902 -7.52 21.65 -7.94
N LEU A 903 -8.44 20.68 -7.98
CA LEU A 903 -8.08 19.29 -8.28
C LEU A 903 -7.68 19.12 -9.76
N THR A 904 -8.23 19.91 -10.67
CA THR A 904 -7.78 19.93 -12.07
C THR A 904 -6.33 20.42 -12.17
N GLU A 905 -5.97 21.49 -11.46
CA GLU A 905 -4.59 21.99 -11.37
C GLU A 905 -3.62 20.89 -10.87
N LEU A 906 -3.99 20.21 -9.79
CA LEU A 906 -3.16 19.18 -9.14
C LEU A 906 -2.99 17.92 -10.01
N THR A 907 -4.03 17.50 -10.73
CA THR A 907 -4.07 16.18 -11.38
C THR A 907 -3.80 16.22 -12.89
N GLN A 908 -4.10 17.33 -13.56
CA GLN A 908 -3.99 17.46 -15.01
C GLN A 908 -2.88 18.43 -15.43
N GLY A 909 -2.37 19.26 -14.51
CA GLY A 909 -1.24 20.15 -14.76
C GLY A 909 0.12 19.49 -14.53
N PRO A 910 1.23 20.25 -14.69
CA PRO A 910 2.60 19.77 -14.45
C PRO A 910 2.85 19.28 -13.01
N LEU A 911 2.01 19.70 -12.05
CA LEU A 911 2.11 19.31 -10.65
C LEU A 911 2.02 17.79 -10.45
N ARG A 912 1.28 17.07 -11.30
CA ARG A 912 1.09 15.62 -11.20
C ARG A 912 2.40 14.82 -11.18
N GLU A 913 3.46 15.38 -11.76
CA GLU A 913 4.75 14.69 -11.88
C GLU A 913 5.58 14.74 -10.59
N PHE A 914 5.31 15.68 -9.67
CA PHE A 914 6.17 15.86 -8.49
C PHE A 914 5.46 16.30 -7.21
N PHE A 915 4.24 16.83 -7.28
CA PHE A 915 3.51 17.37 -6.14
C PHE A 915 2.52 16.33 -5.62
N ARG A 916 2.69 15.86 -4.38
CA ARG A 916 1.76 14.92 -3.74
C ARG A 916 0.90 15.65 -2.69
N PRO A 917 -0.39 15.94 -2.98
CA PRO A 917 -1.24 16.76 -2.14
C PRO A 917 -1.71 16.00 -0.88
N HIS A 918 -1.39 16.52 0.30
CA HIS A 918 -1.83 15.99 1.58
C HIS A 918 -3.03 16.78 2.10
N PHE A 919 -4.19 16.13 2.18
CA PHE A 919 -5.47 16.76 2.54
C PHE A 919 -5.77 16.57 4.02
N PHE A 920 -5.19 17.43 4.86
CA PHE A 920 -5.64 17.58 6.24
C PHE A 920 -7.00 18.29 6.29
N VAL A 921 -7.97 17.70 7.00
CA VAL A 921 -9.32 18.26 7.17
C VAL A 921 -9.38 19.40 8.19
N ASN A 922 -8.47 19.38 9.15
CA ASN A 922 -8.21 20.39 10.16
C ASN A 922 -6.74 20.27 10.62
N THR A 923 -6.24 21.29 11.31
CA THR A 923 -4.96 21.26 12.04
C THR A 923 -5.13 22.02 13.35
N PRO A 924 -4.19 21.95 14.32
CA PRO A 924 -4.27 22.74 15.55
C PRO A 924 -4.33 24.27 15.31
N ASP A 925 -3.92 24.72 14.11
CA ASP A 925 -3.94 26.11 13.66
C ASP A 925 -5.14 26.47 12.77
N ILE A 926 -5.82 25.47 12.21
CA ILE A 926 -6.86 25.64 11.21
C ILE A 926 -8.09 24.83 11.65
N ASN A 927 -9.03 25.52 12.28
CA ASN A 927 -10.44 25.19 12.41
C ASN A 927 -11.20 25.87 11.26
N PRO A 928 -11.43 25.20 10.12
CA PRO A 928 -11.99 25.84 8.93
C PRO A 928 -13.37 26.47 9.20
N TYR A 929 -13.63 27.66 8.65
CA TYR A 929 -14.92 28.35 8.79
C TYR A 929 -16.13 27.49 8.39
N PHE A 930 -15.95 26.59 7.42
CA PHE A 930 -17.00 25.66 6.98
C PHE A 930 -17.55 24.78 8.14
N LEU A 931 -16.72 24.49 9.15
CA LEU A 931 -17.09 23.63 10.28
C LEU A 931 -17.83 24.38 11.40
N HIS A 932 -17.56 25.68 11.60
CA HIS A 932 -18.03 26.47 12.76
C HIS A 932 -19.56 26.41 12.96
N HIS A 933 -20.32 26.41 11.86
CA HIS A 933 -21.78 26.41 11.86
C HIS A 933 -22.37 25.31 10.96
N GLY A 934 -21.56 24.32 10.61
CA GLY A 934 -21.93 23.22 9.72
C GLY A 934 -22.40 21.97 10.46
N GLY A 935 -22.12 21.87 11.77
CA GLY A 935 -22.45 20.69 12.58
C GLY A 935 -21.81 19.40 12.06
N ARG A 936 -22.27 18.25 12.58
CA ARG A 936 -21.79 16.92 12.17
C ARG A 936 -21.73 16.71 10.64
N PRO A 937 -22.71 17.15 9.82
CA PRO A 937 -22.66 16.92 8.38
C PRO A 937 -21.48 17.61 7.69
N ALA A 938 -21.05 18.78 8.16
CA ALA A 938 -19.88 19.46 7.58
C ALA A 938 -18.59 18.65 7.78
N PHE A 939 -18.40 18.03 8.95
CA PHE A 939 -17.26 17.14 9.20
C PHE A 939 -17.29 15.92 8.28
N LEU A 940 -18.47 15.31 8.10
CA LEU A 940 -18.66 14.19 7.16
C LEU A 940 -18.34 14.57 5.71
N ILE A 941 -18.78 15.75 5.25
CA ILE A 941 -18.47 16.28 3.91
C ILE A 941 -16.96 16.42 3.74
N ARG A 942 -16.27 17.05 4.70
CA ARG A 942 -14.83 17.27 4.61
C ARG A 942 -14.03 15.97 4.67
N ALA A 943 -14.42 15.03 5.53
CA ALA A 943 -13.83 13.70 5.59
C ALA A 943 -13.97 12.96 4.25
N ALA A 944 -15.18 12.92 3.67
CA ALA A 944 -15.43 12.29 2.38
C ALA A 944 -14.63 12.94 1.24
N LEU A 945 -14.59 14.27 1.18
CA LEU A 945 -13.79 14.96 0.16
C LEU A 945 -12.29 14.66 0.30
N ALA A 946 -11.74 14.70 1.52
CA ALA A 946 -10.32 14.43 1.74
C ALA A 946 -9.94 12.99 1.36
N THR A 947 -10.75 12.03 1.83
CA THR A 947 -10.54 10.60 1.64
C THR A 947 -10.75 10.14 0.19
N LEU A 948 -11.63 10.79 -0.56
CA LEU A 948 -11.97 10.42 -1.93
C LEU A 948 -11.24 11.24 -3.01
N LEU A 949 -10.55 12.34 -2.67
CA LEU A 949 -9.85 13.19 -3.65
C LEU A 949 -8.32 13.15 -3.55
N SER A 950 -7.75 12.57 -2.48
CA SER A 950 -6.30 12.36 -2.38
C SER A 950 -5.95 11.01 -1.77
N GLY A 951 -4.83 10.41 -2.21
CA GLY A 951 -4.22 9.26 -1.56
C GLY A 951 -3.65 9.59 -0.17
N LEU A 952 -3.39 10.86 0.11
CA LEU A 952 -2.88 11.36 1.38
C LEU A 952 -3.93 12.25 2.05
N TRP A 953 -4.36 11.85 3.24
CA TRP A 953 -5.24 12.69 4.06
C TRP A 953 -4.86 12.57 5.53
N GLY A 954 -5.31 13.55 6.32
CA GLY A 954 -5.10 13.50 7.76
C GLY A 954 -6.11 14.32 8.54
N MET A 955 -6.13 14.12 9.85
CA MET A 955 -6.91 14.93 10.78
C MET A 955 -6.16 15.15 12.08
N TYR A 956 -6.49 16.25 12.75
CA TYR A 956 -6.11 16.55 14.12
C TYR A 956 -7.24 16.13 15.07
N ASN A 957 -6.85 15.43 16.15
CA ASN A 957 -7.78 14.83 17.11
C ASN A 957 -8.79 15.84 17.69
N GLY A 958 -10.03 15.38 17.85
CA GLY A 958 -11.19 16.23 18.11
C GLY A 958 -12.03 16.48 16.85
N PHE A 959 -11.48 16.26 15.65
CA PHE A 959 -12.26 16.26 14.41
C PHE A 959 -13.34 15.17 14.42
N GLU A 960 -13.00 13.96 14.89
CA GLU A 960 -13.94 12.85 15.01
C GLU A 960 -15.08 13.14 16.00
N LEU A 961 -14.84 14.08 16.92
CA LEU A 961 -15.80 14.57 17.92
C LEU A 961 -16.61 15.78 17.41
N CYS A 962 -16.35 16.23 16.19
CA CYS A 962 -16.96 17.43 15.60
C CYS A 962 -16.69 18.72 16.40
N GLU A 963 -15.50 18.83 17.03
CA GLU A 963 -15.08 20.06 17.71
C GLU A 963 -14.91 21.20 16.68
N SER A 964 -15.71 22.27 16.78
CA SER A 964 -15.69 23.40 15.83
C SER A 964 -15.71 24.78 16.48
N ALA A 965 -15.71 24.88 17.81
CA ALA A 965 -15.82 26.15 18.52
C ALA A 965 -14.66 27.09 18.14
N PRO A 966 -14.92 28.25 17.52
CA PRO A 966 -13.86 29.15 17.09
C PRO A 966 -13.43 30.10 18.20
N PHE A 967 -12.17 30.48 18.18
CA PHE A 967 -11.66 31.57 18.99
C PHE A 967 -12.18 32.91 18.43
N VAL A 968 -12.68 33.76 19.32
CA VAL A 968 -13.20 35.09 18.97
C VAL A 968 -12.40 36.15 19.70
N LEU A 969 -11.69 36.99 18.94
CA LEU A 969 -10.90 38.09 19.49
C LEU A 969 -11.47 39.43 19.02
N ASN A 970 -11.85 40.29 19.98
CA ASN A 970 -12.43 41.61 19.70
C ASN A 970 -13.62 41.56 18.72
N GLY A 971 -14.50 40.56 18.88
CA GLY A 971 -15.66 40.34 18.01
C GLY A 971 -15.34 39.76 16.62
N THR A 972 -14.06 39.52 16.31
CA THR A 972 -13.65 38.88 15.06
C THR A 972 -13.46 37.38 15.28
N VAL A 973 -14.24 36.56 14.56
CA VAL A 973 -14.08 35.10 14.51
C VAL A 973 -12.78 34.76 13.80
N ARG A 974 -12.02 33.82 14.35
CA ARG A 974 -10.76 33.34 13.76
C ARG A 974 -10.85 31.85 13.43
N GLU A 975 -9.90 31.38 12.62
CA GLU A 975 -9.73 29.95 12.32
C GLU A 975 -9.00 29.20 13.45
N GLU A 976 -8.66 29.85 14.57
CA GLU A 976 -8.11 29.13 15.72
C GLU A 976 -9.23 28.48 16.55
N TYR A 977 -8.93 27.35 17.19
CA TYR A 977 -9.83 26.71 18.15
C TYR A 977 -9.95 27.52 19.44
N LEU A 978 -11.16 27.61 19.99
CA LEU A 978 -11.36 28.03 21.38
C LEU A 978 -10.73 26.98 22.31
N ASP A 979 -10.07 27.44 23.37
CA ASP A 979 -9.38 26.59 24.35
C ASP A 979 -8.39 25.62 23.69
N SER A 980 -7.65 26.14 22.69
CA SER A 980 -6.74 25.38 21.85
C SER A 980 -5.76 24.53 22.67
N GLU A 981 -5.69 23.24 22.33
CA GLU A 981 -4.77 22.25 22.91
C GLU A 981 -3.29 22.64 22.79
N LYS A 982 -2.97 23.58 21.89
CA LYS A 982 -1.63 24.18 21.81
C LYS A 982 -1.18 24.85 23.10
N TYR A 983 -2.11 25.35 23.91
CA TYR A 983 -1.78 26.13 25.12
C TYR A 983 -2.31 25.51 26.42
N GLN A 984 -2.99 24.37 26.35
CA GLN A 984 -3.57 23.67 27.51
C GLN A 984 -3.71 22.18 27.28
N LEU A 985 -3.84 21.41 28.37
CA LEU A 985 -4.23 20.00 28.30
C LEU A 985 -5.72 19.88 27.96
N ARG A 986 -6.10 18.83 27.23
CA ARG A 986 -7.48 18.56 26.80
C ARG A 986 -7.85 17.10 27.03
N ALA A 987 -8.78 16.84 27.94
CA ALA A 987 -9.38 15.51 28.08
C ALA A 987 -10.62 15.41 27.17
N ARG A 988 -10.82 14.25 26.54
CA ARG A 988 -11.91 14.04 25.57
C ARG A 988 -12.69 12.77 25.90
N ASP A 989 -14.02 12.84 25.77
CA ASP A 989 -14.88 11.66 25.73
C ASP A 989 -14.98 11.14 24.29
N TRP A 990 -14.17 10.12 23.99
CA TRP A 990 -14.11 9.51 22.66
C TRP A 990 -15.39 8.78 22.25
N HIS A 991 -16.28 8.48 23.21
CA HIS A 991 -17.53 7.76 22.98
C HIS A 991 -18.76 8.68 22.97
N GLN A 992 -18.55 10.00 22.99
CA GLN A 992 -19.66 10.95 23.02
C GLN A 992 -20.63 10.73 21.85
N HIS A 993 -21.92 10.96 22.11
CA HIS A 993 -22.95 10.83 21.09
C HIS A 993 -22.74 11.82 19.94
N GLY A 994 -22.95 11.36 18.70
CA GLY A 994 -22.85 12.19 17.50
C GLY A 994 -21.43 12.31 16.91
N ASN A 995 -20.44 11.60 17.46
CA ASN A 995 -19.13 11.45 16.82
C ASN A 995 -19.23 10.82 15.42
N ILE A 996 -18.13 10.87 14.66
CA ILE A 996 -18.04 10.35 13.29
C ILE A 996 -16.94 9.27 13.13
N VAL A 997 -16.58 8.60 14.22
CA VAL A 997 -15.53 7.56 14.25
C VAL A 997 -15.86 6.43 13.26
N ALA A 998 -17.11 5.97 13.24
CA ALA A 998 -17.55 4.88 12.37
C ALA A 998 -17.43 5.25 10.88
N GLU A 999 -17.79 6.48 10.50
CA GLU A 999 -17.66 6.94 9.11
C GLU A 999 -16.20 7.12 8.70
N ILE A 1000 -15.34 7.60 9.60
CA ILE A 1000 -13.89 7.70 9.37
C ILE A 1000 -13.28 6.32 9.17
N SER A 1001 -13.57 5.37 10.08
CA SER A 1001 -13.17 3.96 9.93
C SER A 1001 -13.58 3.42 8.58
N ARG A 1002 -14.86 3.63 8.20
CA ARG A 1002 -15.38 3.10 6.94
C ARG A 1002 -14.73 3.72 5.70
N LEU A 1003 -14.47 5.03 5.70
CA LEU A 1003 -13.78 5.70 4.60
C LEU A 1003 -12.33 5.20 4.45
N ASN A 1004 -11.61 4.98 5.55
CA ASN A 1004 -10.27 4.41 5.52
C ASN A 1004 -10.26 2.95 5.06
N GLU A 1005 -11.23 2.14 5.48
CA GLU A 1005 -11.43 0.79 4.96
C GLU A 1005 -11.64 0.82 3.44
N ILE A 1006 -12.54 1.68 2.93
CA ILE A 1006 -12.80 1.83 1.50
C ILE A 1006 -11.50 2.21 0.75
N ARG A 1007 -10.73 3.17 1.27
CA ARG A 1007 -9.45 3.58 0.67
C ARG A 1007 -8.42 2.44 0.60
N ALA A 1008 -8.34 1.63 1.66
CA ALA A 1008 -7.42 0.50 1.71
C ALA A 1008 -7.78 -0.60 0.71
N SER A 1009 -9.09 -0.79 0.47
CA SER A 1009 -9.66 -1.82 -0.39
C SER A 1009 -9.73 -1.45 -1.89
N HIS A 1010 -9.61 -0.17 -2.22
CA HIS A 1010 -9.76 0.34 -3.58
C HIS A 1010 -8.51 1.10 -4.03
N PRO A 1011 -7.60 0.46 -4.82
CA PRO A 1011 -6.39 1.09 -5.36
C PRO A 1011 -6.63 2.43 -6.07
N ALA A 1012 -7.80 2.63 -6.69
CA ALA A 1012 -8.18 3.91 -7.31
C ALA A 1012 -8.15 5.10 -6.34
N LEU A 1013 -8.23 4.87 -5.02
CA LEU A 1013 -8.16 5.88 -3.97
C LEU A 1013 -6.77 6.02 -3.32
N GLN A 1014 -5.79 5.22 -3.74
CA GLN A 1014 -4.42 5.24 -3.20
C GLN A 1014 -3.50 6.22 -3.94
N SER A 1015 -4.07 7.09 -4.77
CA SER A 1015 -3.40 8.21 -5.41
C SER A 1015 -4.33 9.43 -5.37
N HIS A 1016 -3.85 10.60 -5.77
CA HIS A 1016 -4.71 11.74 -6.13
C HIS A 1016 -4.99 11.77 -7.64
N LEU A 1017 -4.23 10.99 -8.42
CA LEU A 1017 -4.44 10.80 -9.85
C LEU A 1017 -5.61 9.83 -10.11
N GLY A 1018 -6.06 9.72 -11.36
CA GLY A 1018 -7.22 8.91 -11.71
C GLY A 1018 -8.53 9.53 -11.18
N LEU A 1019 -8.74 10.79 -11.50
CA LEU A 1019 -9.89 11.60 -11.10
C LEU A 1019 -10.53 12.25 -12.32
N ARG A 1020 -11.86 12.17 -12.43
CA ARG A 1020 -12.63 12.90 -13.46
C ARG A 1020 -13.92 13.44 -12.89
N PHE A 1021 -14.16 14.74 -13.07
CA PHE A 1021 -15.42 15.38 -12.68
C PHE A 1021 -16.44 15.27 -13.81
N TYR A 1022 -17.71 15.12 -13.43
CA TYR A 1022 -18.83 15.04 -14.34
C TYR A 1022 -19.90 16.07 -13.96
N HIS A 1023 -20.79 16.35 -14.91
CA HIS A 1023 -21.88 17.27 -14.67
C HIS A 1023 -22.91 16.68 -13.69
N ALA A 1024 -23.30 17.49 -12.71
CA ALA A 1024 -24.48 17.27 -11.87
C ALA A 1024 -25.33 18.54 -11.94
N GLY A 1025 -26.63 18.40 -12.19
CA GLY A 1025 -27.56 19.51 -12.41
C GLY A 1025 -27.82 20.43 -11.21
N ASN A 1026 -27.15 20.20 -10.08
CA ASN A 1026 -27.21 21.02 -8.87
C ASN A 1026 -25.79 21.48 -8.48
N ASP A 1027 -25.62 22.78 -8.21
CA ASP A 1027 -24.32 23.35 -7.84
C ASP A 1027 -23.89 22.97 -6.42
N ALA A 1028 -24.82 22.56 -5.56
CA ALA A 1028 -24.50 22.00 -4.25
C ALA A 1028 -23.95 20.56 -4.36
N VAL A 1029 -24.10 19.87 -5.49
CA VAL A 1029 -23.69 18.47 -5.65
C VAL A 1029 -22.45 18.38 -6.53
N LEU A 1030 -21.37 17.84 -5.98
CA LEU A 1030 -20.16 17.45 -6.69
C LEU A 1030 -20.28 15.98 -7.14
N TRP A 1031 -20.04 15.71 -8.42
CA TRP A 1031 -20.13 14.37 -9.02
C TRP A 1031 -18.83 14.05 -9.75
N PHE A 1032 -18.19 12.93 -9.40
CA PHE A 1032 -16.89 12.55 -9.95
C PHE A 1032 -16.64 11.05 -9.92
N ALA A 1033 -15.69 10.60 -10.73
CA ALA A 1033 -15.14 9.26 -10.68
C ALA A 1033 -13.73 9.25 -10.10
N ARG A 1034 -13.42 8.20 -9.35
CA ARG A 1034 -12.06 7.76 -9.01
C ARG A 1034 -11.83 6.42 -9.67
N PHE A 1035 -10.75 6.28 -10.42
CA PHE A 1035 -10.54 5.08 -11.24
C PHE A 1035 -9.07 4.78 -11.44
N LEU A 1036 -8.77 3.49 -11.65
CA LEU A 1036 -7.53 3.10 -12.30
C LEU A 1036 -7.69 3.19 -13.82
N PRO A 1037 -6.73 3.81 -14.55
CA PRO A 1037 -6.75 3.83 -16.00
C PRO A 1037 -6.75 2.42 -16.61
N GLY A 1038 -7.60 2.19 -17.62
CA GLY A 1038 -7.62 0.96 -18.41
C GLY A 1038 -6.75 1.03 -19.67
N SER A 1039 -6.50 -0.14 -20.29
CA SER A 1039 -5.78 -0.23 -21.58
C SER A 1039 -6.67 0.11 -22.77
N ASP A 1040 -7.88 -0.47 -22.83
CA ASP A 1040 -8.77 -0.37 -23.98
C ASP A 1040 -9.71 0.85 -23.89
N TYR A 1041 -10.00 1.24 -22.66
CA TYR A 1041 -10.94 2.28 -22.26
C TYR A 1041 -10.36 3.09 -21.10
N LEU A 1042 -10.90 4.30 -20.87
CA LEU A 1042 -10.41 5.15 -19.78
C LEU A 1042 -10.56 4.46 -18.42
N PHE A 1043 -11.72 3.85 -18.19
CA PHE A 1043 -12.01 3.14 -16.95
C PHE A 1043 -11.51 1.71 -17.00
N GLY A 1044 -10.58 1.41 -16.08
CA GLY A 1044 -10.07 0.08 -15.84
C GLY A 1044 -10.95 -0.76 -14.92
N ASP A 1045 -10.30 -1.50 -14.03
CA ASP A 1045 -10.91 -2.58 -13.26
C ASP A 1045 -11.29 -2.22 -11.81
N ASP A 1046 -11.00 -0.99 -11.38
CA ASP A 1046 -11.46 -0.40 -10.13
C ASP A 1046 -12.02 1.00 -10.42
N VAL A 1047 -13.34 1.15 -10.30
CA VAL A 1047 -14.05 2.39 -10.63
C VAL A 1047 -15.05 2.70 -9.53
N LEU A 1048 -14.88 3.89 -8.94
CA LEU A 1048 -15.78 4.45 -7.96
C LEU A 1048 -16.42 5.71 -8.53
N LEU A 1049 -17.74 5.82 -8.40
CA LEU A 1049 -18.46 7.05 -8.63
C LEU A 1049 -18.90 7.62 -7.27
N ALA A 1050 -18.64 8.90 -7.05
CA ALA A 1050 -18.94 9.56 -5.79
C ALA A 1050 -19.72 10.85 -6.02
N ALA A 1051 -20.78 11.02 -5.22
CA ALA A 1051 -21.58 12.23 -5.17
C ALA A 1051 -21.51 12.83 -3.76
N VAL A 1052 -21.19 14.12 -3.65
CA VAL A 1052 -21.09 14.82 -2.36
C VAL A 1052 -21.97 16.06 -2.40
N ASN A 1053 -22.89 16.17 -1.44
CA ASN A 1053 -23.64 17.40 -1.16
C ASN A 1053 -22.76 18.33 -0.31
N LEU A 1054 -22.43 19.49 -0.85
CA LEU A 1054 -21.56 20.49 -0.24
C LEU A 1054 -22.33 21.43 0.70
N ASP A 1055 -23.67 21.37 0.72
CA ASP A 1055 -24.50 22.06 1.72
C ASP A 1055 -24.68 21.16 2.96
N PRO A 1056 -24.13 21.52 4.13
CA PRO A 1056 -24.27 20.71 5.33
C PRO A 1056 -25.66 20.78 5.98
N ARG A 1057 -26.60 21.59 5.47
CA ARG A 1057 -27.88 21.89 6.12
C ARG A 1057 -29.07 21.29 5.37
N ASN A 1058 -29.07 21.39 4.05
CA ASN A 1058 -30.25 21.06 3.24
C ASN A 1058 -30.03 19.78 2.43
N ALA A 1059 -31.09 18.99 2.26
CA ALA A 1059 -31.08 17.90 1.31
C ALA A 1059 -31.15 18.42 -0.13
N HIS A 1060 -30.30 17.89 -1.00
CA HIS A 1060 -30.24 18.28 -2.40
C HIS A 1060 -30.52 17.09 -3.33
N GLU A 1061 -31.20 17.37 -4.42
CA GLU A 1061 -31.37 16.45 -5.54
C GLU A 1061 -30.60 16.95 -6.75
N ALA A 1062 -30.08 16.02 -7.54
CA ALA A 1062 -29.37 16.32 -8.78
C ALA A 1062 -29.66 15.27 -9.84
N ASP A 1063 -29.89 15.74 -11.06
CA ASP A 1063 -29.79 14.89 -12.26
C ASP A 1063 -28.31 14.73 -12.62
N ILE A 1064 -27.89 13.48 -12.82
CA ILE A 1064 -26.51 13.09 -13.15
C ILE A 1064 -26.48 12.23 -14.40
N GLU A 1065 -25.33 12.20 -15.05
CA GLU A 1065 -25.05 11.23 -16.10
C GLU A 1065 -24.09 10.16 -15.56
N LEU A 1066 -24.45 8.89 -15.77
CA LEU A 1066 -23.52 7.78 -15.64
C LEU A 1066 -22.56 7.83 -16.84
N PRO A 1067 -21.24 7.84 -16.60
CA PRO A 1067 -20.22 7.97 -17.64
C PRO A 1067 -20.01 6.66 -18.43
N LEU A 1068 -21.08 6.11 -19.01
CA LEU A 1068 -21.09 4.83 -19.72
C LEU A 1068 -20.09 4.80 -20.91
N TRP A 1069 -19.90 5.95 -21.57
CA TRP A 1069 -18.98 6.10 -22.69
C TRP A 1069 -17.50 5.89 -22.31
N GLU A 1070 -17.14 6.04 -21.03
CA GLU A 1070 -15.76 5.81 -20.56
C GLU A 1070 -15.40 4.34 -20.51
N TRP A 1071 -16.39 3.43 -20.59
CA TRP A 1071 -16.25 2.00 -20.87
C TRP A 1071 -16.57 1.64 -22.33
N GLY A 1072 -16.85 2.61 -23.19
CA GLY A 1072 -17.33 2.37 -24.57
C GLY A 1072 -18.73 1.77 -24.66
N LEU A 1073 -19.57 1.93 -23.63
CA LEU A 1073 -20.93 1.40 -23.59
C LEU A 1073 -21.96 2.35 -24.21
N PRO A 1074 -23.09 1.83 -24.71
CA PRO A 1074 -24.20 2.66 -25.18
C PRO A 1074 -24.97 3.30 -24.02
N ASP A 1075 -25.68 4.40 -24.30
CA ASP A 1075 -26.43 5.21 -23.32
C ASP A 1075 -27.53 4.47 -22.55
N HIS A 1076 -27.96 3.28 -23.00
CA HIS A 1076 -28.98 2.44 -22.36
C HIS A 1076 -28.39 1.25 -21.59
N ALA A 1077 -27.06 1.16 -21.48
CA ALA A 1077 -26.42 0.05 -20.79
C ALA A 1077 -26.71 0.03 -19.28
N ARG A 1078 -26.36 -1.09 -18.65
CA ARG A 1078 -26.57 -1.34 -17.21
C ARG A 1078 -25.25 -1.42 -16.47
N VAL A 1079 -25.26 -0.90 -15.25
CA VAL A 1079 -24.14 -1.02 -14.32
C VAL A 1079 -24.63 -1.61 -13.00
N ALA A 1080 -23.89 -2.57 -12.46
CA ALA A 1080 -24.06 -3.02 -11.10
C ALA A 1080 -23.35 -2.05 -10.15
N VAL A 1081 -24.02 -1.73 -9.04
CA VAL A 1081 -23.59 -0.75 -8.06
C VAL A 1081 -23.51 -1.40 -6.68
N HIS A 1082 -22.43 -1.12 -5.96
CA HIS A 1082 -22.31 -1.39 -4.54
C HIS A 1082 -22.10 -0.05 -3.81
N ASP A 1083 -23.09 0.38 -3.01
CA ASP A 1083 -22.95 1.52 -2.10
C ASP A 1083 -22.04 1.11 -0.96
N LEU A 1084 -20.82 1.64 -0.96
CA LEU A 1084 -19.78 1.22 -0.04
C LEU A 1084 -20.00 1.73 1.39
N MET A 1085 -20.78 2.80 1.57
CA MET A 1085 -21.11 3.35 2.89
C MET A 1085 -22.30 2.61 3.52
N ARG A 1086 -23.30 2.24 2.71
CA ARG A 1086 -24.53 1.57 3.20
C ARG A 1086 -24.52 0.06 3.05
N GLY A 1087 -23.57 -0.51 2.30
CA GLY A 1087 -23.48 -1.94 1.98
C GLY A 1087 -24.56 -2.45 1.01
N GLN A 1088 -25.35 -1.56 0.42
CA GLN A 1088 -26.45 -1.93 -0.48
C GLN A 1088 -25.92 -2.25 -1.88
N ARG A 1089 -26.46 -3.31 -2.50
CA ARG A 1089 -26.17 -3.66 -3.90
C ARG A 1089 -27.44 -3.49 -4.74
N PHE A 1090 -27.31 -2.79 -5.86
CA PHE A 1090 -28.41 -2.54 -6.79
C PHE A 1090 -27.87 -2.33 -8.20
N GLU A 1091 -28.76 -2.10 -9.16
CA GLU A 1091 -28.40 -1.87 -10.56
C GLU A 1091 -28.97 -0.53 -11.02
N LEU A 1092 -28.24 0.14 -11.90
CA LEU A 1092 -28.71 1.33 -12.60
C LEU A 1092 -28.81 1.03 -14.09
N HIS A 1093 -29.85 1.57 -14.73
CA HIS A 1093 -30.15 1.37 -16.14
C HIS A 1093 -30.23 2.72 -16.86
N GLY A 1094 -29.47 2.84 -17.95
CA GLY A 1094 -29.39 4.05 -18.76
C GLY A 1094 -28.54 5.16 -18.14
N LYS A 1095 -28.11 6.11 -18.97
CA LYS A 1095 -27.16 7.14 -18.55
C LYS A 1095 -27.74 8.18 -17.59
N HIS A 1096 -29.02 8.55 -17.72
CA HIS A 1096 -29.60 9.61 -16.91
C HIS A 1096 -30.16 9.05 -15.60
N GLN A 1097 -29.66 9.55 -14.48
CA GLN A 1097 -30.11 9.15 -13.14
C GLN A 1097 -30.43 10.38 -12.32
N ARG A 1098 -31.30 10.22 -11.32
CA ARG A 1098 -31.59 11.26 -10.32
C ARG A 1098 -31.21 10.75 -8.95
N ILE A 1099 -30.42 11.54 -8.23
CA ILE A 1099 -29.95 11.22 -6.88
C ILE A 1099 -30.46 12.23 -5.87
N ARG A 1100 -30.58 11.80 -4.61
CA ARG A 1100 -30.92 12.63 -3.46
C ARG A 1100 -29.90 12.40 -2.35
N LEU A 1101 -29.31 13.47 -1.83
CA LEU A 1101 -28.33 13.42 -0.75
C LEU A 1101 -28.85 14.28 0.43
N ASP A 1102 -29.03 13.65 1.58
CA ASP A 1102 -29.58 14.29 2.78
C ASP A 1102 -28.51 14.38 3.89
N PRO A 1103 -28.03 15.59 4.24
CA PRO A 1103 -27.05 15.79 5.31
C PRO A 1103 -27.49 15.25 6.68
N ALA A 1104 -28.80 15.14 6.94
CA ALA A 1104 -29.30 14.57 8.19
C ALA A 1104 -29.04 13.07 8.31
N GLN A 1105 -28.82 12.37 7.18
CA GLN A 1105 -28.47 10.95 7.15
C GLN A 1105 -26.99 10.76 6.80
N LEU A 1106 -26.63 11.10 5.56
CA LEU A 1106 -25.27 11.04 5.04
C LEU A 1106 -25.18 11.99 3.84
N PRO A 1107 -24.29 13.01 3.87
CA PRO A 1107 -24.24 14.04 2.84
C PRO A 1107 -23.56 13.57 1.55
N PHE A 1108 -23.20 12.29 1.42
CA PHE A 1108 -22.53 11.77 0.24
C PHE A 1108 -22.93 10.31 -0.05
N ALA A 1109 -22.58 9.86 -1.25
CA ALA A 1109 -22.67 8.46 -1.68
C ALA A 1109 -21.37 8.07 -2.36
N VAL A 1110 -20.89 6.85 -2.10
CA VAL A 1110 -19.70 6.28 -2.72
C VAL A 1110 -20.06 4.92 -3.30
N TRP A 1111 -19.98 4.81 -4.61
CA TRP A 1111 -20.45 3.67 -5.36
C TRP A 1111 -19.28 3.00 -6.08
N HIS A 1112 -18.95 1.76 -5.74
CA HIS A 1112 -18.15 0.95 -6.64
C HIS A 1112 -19.08 0.43 -7.75
N VAL A 1113 -18.67 0.62 -9.00
CA VAL A 1113 -19.51 0.33 -10.16
C VAL A 1113 -18.81 -0.57 -11.17
N ARG A 1114 -19.58 -1.46 -11.80
CA ARG A 1114 -19.09 -2.33 -12.88
C ARG A 1114 -20.12 -2.46 -13.99
N PRO A 1115 -19.71 -2.45 -15.27
CA PRO A 1115 -20.58 -2.86 -16.37
C PRO A 1115 -21.14 -4.27 -16.15
N LEU A 1116 -22.42 -4.47 -16.44
CA LEU A 1116 -23.01 -5.81 -16.51
C LEU A 1116 -22.74 -6.48 -17.87
N ASP A 1117 -22.76 -5.67 -18.93
CA ASP A 1117 -22.39 -6.08 -20.27
C ASP A 1117 -21.01 -5.48 -20.56
N ARG A 1118 -19.95 -6.29 -20.73
CA ARG A 1118 -18.65 -5.77 -21.18
C ARG A 1118 -18.63 -5.73 -22.71
N PRO A 1119 -18.28 -4.59 -23.33
CA PRO A 1119 -18.07 -4.55 -24.77
C PRO A 1119 -16.85 -5.40 -25.12
N ALA A 1120 -16.81 -5.91 -26.35
CA ALA A 1120 -15.61 -6.55 -26.86
C ALA A 1120 -14.42 -5.56 -26.75
N PRO A 1121 -13.20 -6.02 -26.41
CA PRO A 1121 -12.02 -5.18 -26.41
C PRO A 1121 -11.95 -4.40 -27.71
N ARG A 1122 -11.53 -3.13 -27.67
CA ARG A 1122 -11.22 -2.43 -28.92
C ARG A 1122 -10.20 -3.28 -29.67
N PRO A 1123 -10.43 -3.58 -30.97
CA PRO A 1123 -9.40 -4.24 -31.75
C PRO A 1123 -8.11 -3.44 -31.59
N ALA A 1124 -7.00 -4.12 -31.30
CA ALA A 1124 -5.70 -3.48 -31.23
C ALA A 1124 -5.60 -2.57 -32.45
N ALA A 1125 -5.31 -1.27 -32.24
CA ALA A 1125 -5.03 -0.39 -33.36
C ALA A 1125 -3.99 -1.12 -34.19
N ALA A 1126 -4.35 -1.48 -35.44
CA ALA A 1126 -3.37 -2.10 -36.33
C ALA A 1126 -2.14 -1.19 -36.29
N PRO A 1127 -0.91 -1.73 -36.22
CA PRO A 1127 0.27 -0.89 -36.35
C PRO A 1127 0.01 0.01 -37.54
N ALA A 1128 0.06 1.33 -37.29
CA ALA A 1128 -0.35 2.32 -38.28
C ALA A 1128 0.25 1.89 -39.62
N SER A 1129 -0.61 1.76 -40.63
CA SER A 1129 -0.16 1.43 -41.98
C SER A 1129 1.10 2.22 -42.26
N THR A 1130 2.17 1.56 -42.72
CA THR A 1130 3.40 2.22 -43.15
C THR A 1130 3.19 3.09 -44.40
N ASP A 1131 1.95 3.37 -44.77
CA ASP A 1131 1.56 4.30 -45.81
C ASP A 1131 1.51 5.74 -45.25
N PRO A 1132 2.44 6.62 -45.65
CA PRO A 1132 2.45 8.02 -45.24
C PRO A 1132 1.28 8.86 -45.81
N HIS A 1133 0.36 8.25 -46.57
CA HIS A 1133 -0.77 8.92 -47.22
C HIS A 1133 -2.15 8.41 -46.78
N GLY A 1134 -2.32 8.15 -45.48
CA GLY A 1134 -3.56 7.65 -44.87
C GLY A 1134 -4.86 8.07 -45.57
N ALA A 1135 -5.59 7.06 -46.05
CA ALA A 1135 -7.02 7.12 -46.34
C ALA A 1135 -7.78 6.43 -45.21
#